data_AF-A0A3M2CAJ6-F1
#
_entry.id   AF-A0A3M2CAJ6-F1
#
_cell.length_a   1.000
_cell.length_b   1.000
_cell.length_c   1.000
_cell.angle_alpha   90.00
_cell.angle_beta   90.00
_cell.angle_gamma   90.00
#
_symmetry.space_group_name_H-M   'P 1'
#
loop_
_entity.id
_entity.type
_entity.pdbx_description
1 polymer ?
#
loop_
_entity_poly.entity_id
_entity_poly.type
_entity_poly.pdbx_seq_one_letter_code
_entity_poly.pdbx_strand_id
1 'polypeptide(L)'
;MTKHATTLVSALAAILLIAVPAFAGGPLNLNPNESDNMERWPNGGVGIPFNIDLGDYIGAPLNRSNADGVAQLLAAFAEWESVATATNAYATSGPMPFDVDATNFNPFIQNLFFGSNVADGLSPIVFDPDGSIFLALFGVSGVLGFASPDTRDANGVPIEAVCFLNGGSVVGGFPEADFFGVVVHEIGHYTGLAHTVTNGQNIALGDASGPSPNNTFGNAPADQVETMYPFAIIGGGEATLHADEVNILSDLYPAASAATTLGTITGTVFGPDGVTPRTGVNVIAREMSSPFVDAASSISGDRGVPGVFTINVPPGEYTIHTDQILQGGFSTPPTTLAPSPEEFWNGAGESTDPTVDDPAAFVKITVAAGQTSTADIFMNGLAPGDLPLGDDDFIEVPLPFPFTICGLTFNSVFVNSNGSLTFGEGDADFTESAGEFLGGPPRIAALWDDLSPNNGGRVSFAASKNAFTVSFEDVPEFFNTGANSFDVTLTRASDHVIVDYGAVSAPDGLVGVTCGCEVASGSEPEIDVRTQPNLTSHNMNGLTAAYELFAFGENDVAGASIQWVNLDKPFVDPFEPNDSPGSATPIPTPFNSASVLTTISPQGGDVDYFAVDAAAGQTLKVEITNGCLDSLIGVFDAAGNLLAIDDDGGTGLLSFLLFEIPADGTYFIAVSTFPDFDFDGDGGSSGRYVLDVMLIDGILLDLGDDDFEEVDLGCTFPFQGTNYTSVFVNSNGNLTFGSGDADFSESVSELLNDQPRIAALWDDLSPNNGGQVIASRASGSFSVAFVDVPEFFSTGANNFTVTLTCADGSIDVAYGSVTANDGIAGVSPGGGASDPGESDLSSGGPFSATGVTYEQFTGLADPFDLDFLTVEFD
;
A
#
# COMPACT_ATOMS: atom_id res chain seq x y z
N MET A 1 -6.30 26.09 -7.24
CA MET A 1 -5.40 25.87 -8.41
C MET A 1 -3.90 25.91 -8.13
N THR A 2 -3.39 26.27 -6.95
CA THR A 2 -1.93 26.30 -6.66
C THR A 2 -1.41 25.19 -5.75
N LYS A 3 -2.28 24.33 -5.20
CA LYS A 3 -1.88 23.15 -4.40
C LYS A 3 -1.59 21.90 -5.25
N HIS A 4 -2.14 21.77 -6.45
CA HIS A 4 -1.98 20.57 -7.29
C HIS A 4 -0.63 20.46 -8.01
N ALA A 5 0.12 21.56 -8.17
CA ALA A 5 1.36 21.55 -8.94
C ALA A 5 2.55 20.95 -8.16
N THR A 6 2.60 21.12 -6.84
CA THR A 6 3.66 20.55 -5.99
C THR A 6 3.45 19.06 -5.69
N THR A 7 2.20 18.60 -5.59
CA THR A 7 1.88 17.18 -5.42
C THR A 7 2.18 16.36 -6.68
N LEU A 8 1.99 16.95 -7.86
CA LEU A 8 2.28 16.28 -9.14
C LEU A 8 3.78 16.06 -9.39
N VAL A 9 4.64 17.00 -8.98
CA VAL A 9 6.10 16.88 -9.18
C VAL A 9 6.71 15.80 -8.28
N SER A 10 6.24 15.70 -7.04
CA SER A 10 6.64 14.61 -6.13
C SER A 10 6.09 13.25 -6.59
N ALA A 11 4.88 13.21 -7.14
CA ALA A 11 4.32 12.01 -7.77
C ALA A 11 5.07 11.62 -9.05
N LEU A 12 5.58 12.57 -9.84
CA LEU A 12 6.43 12.31 -11.00
C LEU A 12 7.81 11.75 -10.60
N ALA A 13 8.43 12.28 -9.54
CA ALA A 13 9.68 11.72 -9.01
C ALA A 13 9.47 10.30 -8.47
N ALA A 14 8.31 10.04 -7.84
CA ALA A 14 7.88 8.70 -7.49
C ALA A 14 7.68 7.84 -8.73
N ILE A 15 7.02 8.29 -9.81
CA ILE A 15 6.78 7.50 -11.03
C ILE A 15 8.06 7.25 -11.85
N LEU A 16 9.04 8.15 -11.81
CA LEU A 16 10.39 7.95 -12.38
C LEU A 16 11.24 6.98 -11.54
N LEU A 17 10.88 6.76 -10.27
CA LEU A 17 11.52 5.80 -9.35
C LEU A 17 10.69 4.53 -9.13
N ILE A 18 9.40 4.54 -9.51
CA ILE A 18 8.47 3.41 -9.50
C ILE A 18 8.55 2.82 -10.90
N ALA A 19 9.52 1.93 -11.09
CA ALA A 19 9.23 0.76 -11.87
C ALA A 19 7.98 0.11 -11.24
N VAL A 20 6.86 0.06 -11.97
CA VAL A 20 5.73 -0.84 -11.67
C VAL A 20 6.35 -2.22 -11.37
N PRO A 21 5.92 -2.94 -10.30
CA PRO A 21 6.78 -3.90 -9.62
C PRO A 21 7.16 -5.04 -10.56
N ALA A 22 8.43 -5.11 -10.95
CA ALA A 22 8.97 -6.18 -11.77
C ALA A 22 10.49 -6.35 -11.59
N PHE A 23 10.85 -6.78 -10.38
CA PHE A 23 11.91 -7.73 -9.95
C PHE A 23 13.17 -7.93 -10.85
N ALA A 24 14.36 -7.47 -10.40
CA ALA A 24 15.71 -8.07 -10.59
C ALA A 24 16.97 -7.30 -10.07
N GLY A 25 18.08 -8.03 -9.87
CA GLY A 25 19.48 -7.53 -9.93
C GLY A 25 20.16 -8.01 -11.23
N GLY A 26 19.36 -8.11 -12.28
CA GLY A 26 19.53 -8.79 -13.57
C GLY A 26 19.00 -7.87 -14.70
N PRO A 27 17.90 -8.21 -15.38
CA PRO A 27 17.20 -7.21 -16.21
C PRO A 27 16.68 -6.04 -15.34
N LEU A 28 16.48 -4.85 -15.90
CA LEU A 28 15.88 -3.72 -15.19
C LEU A 28 14.38 -3.93 -14.95
N ASN A 29 13.70 -4.53 -15.93
CA ASN A 29 12.26 -4.84 -15.92
C ASN A 29 12.01 -6.27 -16.45
N LEU A 30 10.85 -6.84 -16.14
CA LEU A 30 10.41 -8.12 -16.69
C LEU A 30 9.44 -7.95 -17.85
N ASN A 31 9.39 -8.94 -18.75
CA ASN A 31 8.40 -9.03 -19.81
C ASN A 31 7.80 -10.44 -19.88
N PRO A 32 6.54 -10.65 -19.44
CA PRO A 32 5.91 -11.98 -19.41
C PRO A 32 5.66 -12.57 -20.81
N ASN A 33 5.78 -11.76 -21.87
CA ASN A 33 5.70 -12.24 -23.24
C ASN A 33 7.01 -12.88 -23.73
N GLU A 34 8.12 -12.68 -23.02
CA GLU A 34 9.39 -13.34 -23.28
C GLU A 34 9.51 -14.65 -22.50
N SER A 35 10.08 -15.69 -23.13
CA SER A 35 10.07 -17.05 -22.56
C SER A 35 10.88 -17.22 -21.26
N ASP A 36 11.80 -16.29 -21.00
CA ASP A 36 12.64 -16.22 -19.81
C ASP A 36 12.33 -14.97 -18.97
N ASN A 37 11.22 -14.29 -19.29
CA ASN A 37 10.65 -13.16 -18.58
C ASN A 37 11.52 -11.90 -18.49
N MET A 38 12.61 -11.79 -19.25
CA MET A 38 13.47 -10.60 -19.21
C MET A 38 13.06 -9.57 -20.27
N GLU A 39 12.84 -8.31 -19.88
CA GLU A 39 12.62 -7.21 -20.84
C GLU A 39 13.91 -6.92 -21.61
N ARG A 40 13.81 -6.83 -22.94
CA ARG A 40 14.97 -6.63 -23.82
C ARG A 40 14.64 -5.70 -24.97
N TRP A 41 15.62 -4.89 -25.35
CA TRP A 41 15.59 -4.20 -26.64
C TRP A 41 15.50 -5.20 -27.80
N PRO A 42 14.72 -4.88 -28.86
CA PRO A 42 14.50 -5.77 -29.99
C PRO A 42 15.80 -6.08 -30.75
N ASN A 43 15.76 -7.14 -31.55
CA ASN A 43 16.92 -7.61 -32.36
C ASN A 43 18.17 -7.95 -31.53
N GLY A 44 18.01 -8.32 -30.26
CA GLY A 44 19.13 -8.59 -29.36
C GLY A 44 19.90 -7.33 -28.98
N GLY A 45 19.20 -6.20 -28.81
CA GLY A 45 19.84 -4.92 -28.46
C GLY A 45 20.65 -4.29 -29.59
N VAL A 46 20.54 -4.79 -30.83
CA VAL A 46 21.22 -4.18 -31.98
C VAL A 46 20.47 -2.93 -32.43
N GLY A 47 21.11 -1.77 -32.29
CA GLY A 47 20.59 -0.49 -32.75
C GLY A 47 19.65 0.18 -31.76
N ILE A 48 19.96 0.11 -30.46
CA ILE A 48 19.25 0.84 -29.40
C ILE A 48 19.26 2.33 -29.74
N PRO A 49 18.09 2.95 -29.96
CA PRO A 49 18.00 4.33 -30.43
C PRO A 49 18.41 5.31 -29.33
N PHE A 50 19.00 6.44 -29.72
CA PHE A 50 19.19 7.57 -28.81
C PHE A 50 19.15 8.92 -29.53
N ASN A 51 18.69 9.95 -28.82
CA ASN A 51 18.66 11.33 -29.24
C ASN A 51 19.45 12.18 -28.25
N ILE A 52 20.43 12.93 -28.76
CA ILE A 52 21.28 13.77 -27.91
C ILE A 52 20.62 15.12 -27.72
N ASP A 53 20.51 15.55 -26.47
CA ASP A 53 20.15 16.91 -26.12
C ASP A 53 21.11 17.98 -26.69
N LEU A 54 20.64 19.23 -26.74
CA LEU A 54 21.37 20.36 -27.31
C LEU A 54 22.16 21.16 -26.25
N GLY A 55 21.90 20.93 -24.96
CA GLY A 55 22.50 21.64 -23.83
C GLY A 55 23.98 21.34 -23.60
N ASP A 56 24.63 22.18 -22.81
CA ASP A 56 26.03 21.95 -22.40
C ASP A 56 26.13 20.79 -21.40
N TYR A 57 27.27 20.10 -21.37
CA TYR A 57 27.46 18.91 -20.53
C TYR A 57 27.68 19.26 -19.05
N ILE A 58 28.52 20.26 -18.77
CA ILE A 58 28.81 20.73 -17.42
C ILE A 58 28.90 22.25 -17.43
N GLY A 59 28.14 22.89 -16.55
CA GLY A 59 28.01 24.34 -16.46
C GLY A 59 29.25 25.04 -15.91
N ALA A 60 29.09 26.33 -15.64
CA ALA A 60 30.14 27.14 -15.04
C ALA A 60 30.51 26.64 -13.62
N PRO A 61 31.80 26.68 -13.22
CA PRO A 61 32.92 27.32 -13.91
C PRO A 61 33.69 26.40 -14.89
N LEU A 62 33.34 25.12 -14.99
CA LEU A 62 34.07 24.14 -15.81
C LEU A 62 33.77 24.29 -17.30
N ASN A 63 32.55 24.71 -17.66
CA ASN A 63 32.12 25.04 -19.03
C ASN A 63 32.46 23.93 -20.04
N ARG A 64 32.02 22.70 -19.77
CA ARG A 64 32.10 21.60 -20.73
C ARG A 64 30.95 21.72 -21.71
N SER A 65 31.29 21.83 -22.99
CA SER A 65 30.33 22.04 -24.05
C SER A 65 29.48 20.80 -24.32
N ASN A 66 28.37 20.96 -25.02
CA ASN A 66 27.60 19.83 -25.58
C ASN A 66 28.52 18.80 -26.29
N ALA A 67 29.48 19.27 -27.10
CA ALA A 67 30.40 18.41 -27.83
C ALA A 67 31.33 17.57 -26.91
N ASP A 68 31.67 18.08 -25.72
CA ASP A 68 32.42 17.33 -24.73
C ASP A 68 31.54 16.21 -24.13
N GLY A 69 30.28 16.49 -23.81
CA GLY A 69 29.30 15.50 -23.36
C GLY A 69 29.03 14.41 -24.37
N VAL A 70 28.86 14.77 -25.64
CA VAL A 70 28.73 13.81 -26.75
C VAL A 70 29.94 12.89 -26.83
N ALA A 71 31.16 13.42 -26.64
CA ALA A 71 32.36 12.60 -26.65
C ALA A 71 32.41 11.61 -25.48
N GLN A 72 31.95 12.01 -24.28
CA GLN A 72 31.83 11.12 -23.13
C GLN A 72 30.77 10.04 -23.38
N LEU A 73 29.60 10.41 -23.86
CA LEU A 73 28.51 9.48 -24.17
C LEU A 73 28.93 8.41 -25.20
N LEU A 74 29.57 8.81 -26.29
CA LEU A 74 30.06 7.87 -27.30
C LEU A 74 31.17 6.95 -26.76
N ALA A 75 31.97 7.42 -25.80
CA ALA A 75 32.95 6.58 -25.11
C ALA A 75 32.25 5.57 -24.19
N ALA A 76 31.21 5.98 -23.45
CA ALA A 76 30.42 5.09 -22.61
C ALA A 76 29.73 3.98 -23.43
N PHE A 77 29.13 4.32 -24.58
CA PHE A 77 28.61 3.32 -25.51
C PHE A 77 29.69 2.33 -25.99
N ALA A 78 30.90 2.81 -26.26
CA ALA A 78 32.01 1.95 -26.69
C ALA A 78 32.46 0.95 -25.61
N GLU A 79 32.34 1.29 -24.32
CA GLU A 79 32.60 0.35 -23.22
C GLU A 79 31.58 -0.81 -23.24
N TRP A 80 30.29 -0.50 -23.33
CA TRP A 80 29.22 -1.49 -23.45
C TRP A 80 29.30 -2.32 -24.74
N GLU A 81 29.67 -1.73 -25.87
CA GLU A 81 29.86 -2.43 -27.15
C GLU A 81 31.15 -3.29 -27.19
N SER A 82 32.06 -3.11 -26.21
CA SER A 82 33.32 -3.86 -26.15
C SER A 82 33.15 -5.32 -25.68
N VAL A 83 31.99 -5.65 -25.11
CA VAL A 83 31.69 -6.97 -24.55
C VAL A 83 31.50 -7.99 -25.67
N ALA A 84 32.54 -8.78 -25.93
CA ALA A 84 32.58 -9.73 -27.04
C ALA A 84 31.54 -10.86 -26.97
N THR A 85 30.91 -11.05 -25.82
CA THR A 85 29.86 -12.04 -25.55
C THR A 85 28.44 -11.47 -25.63
N ALA A 86 28.30 -10.17 -25.91
CA ALA A 86 27.02 -9.51 -26.09
C ALA A 86 26.86 -8.93 -27.51
N THR A 87 25.62 -8.63 -27.90
CA THR A 87 25.25 -8.12 -29.24
C THR A 87 24.75 -6.68 -29.25
N ASN A 88 24.62 -6.07 -28.08
CA ASN A 88 24.14 -4.70 -27.91
C ASN A 88 24.96 -3.70 -28.77
N ALA A 89 24.26 -2.76 -29.38
CA ALA A 89 24.87 -1.67 -30.14
C ALA A 89 23.92 -0.47 -30.16
N TYR A 90 24.46 0.74 -30.17
CA TYR A 90 23.66 1.96 -30.09
C TYR A 90 23.62 2.69 -31.44
N ALA A 91 22.47 3.29 -31.75
CA ALA A 91 22.27 4.01 -33.01
C ALA A 91 21.67 5.39 -32.75
N THR A 92 22.33 6.43 -33.27
CA THR A 92 21.79 7.78 -33.15
C THR A 92 20.56 7.97 -34.05
N SER A 93 19.50 8.51 -33.46
CA SER A 93 18.28 8.98 -34.14
C SER A 93 18.36 10.47 -34.52
N GLY A 94 19.53 11.09 -34.35
CA GLY A 94 19.75 12.52 -34.54
C GLY A 94 19.65 13.32 -33.23
N PRO A 95 19.86 14.64 -33.27
CA PRO A 95 19.73 15.49 -32.09
C PRO A 95 18.26 15.65 -31.67
N MET A 96 18.04 16.00 -30.42
CA MET A 96 16.74 16.45 -29.92
C MET A 96 16.25 17.69 -30.69
N PRO A 97 14.93 17.85 -30.88
CA PRO A 97 14.37 18.99 -31.60
C PRO A 97 14.52 20.32 -30.87
N PHE A 98 14.78 20.28 -29.56
CA PHE A 98 15.03 21.42 -28.68
C PHE A 98 15.93 20.99 -27.51
N ASP A 99 16.48 21.98 -26.82
CA ASP A 99 17.27 21.81 -25.59
C ASP A 99 16.32 21.56 -24.41
N VAL A 100 16.54 20.49 -23.64
CA VAL A 100 15.75 20.17 -22.46
C VAL A 100 16.42 20.76 -21.22
N ASP A 101 15.78 21.76 -20.61
CA ASP A 101 16.29 22.46 -19.44
C ASP A 101 15.20 22.62 -18.36
N ALA A 102 15.55 23.20 -17.20
CA ALA A 102 14.60 23.40 -16.10
C ALA A 102 13.37 24.26 -16.46
N THR A 103 13.38 25.01 -17.58
CA THR A 103 12.24 25.82 -18.01
C THR A 103 11.19 25.03 -18.78
N ASN A 104 11.56 23.90 -19.40
CA ASN A 104 10.66 23.07 -20.21
C ASN A 104 10.62 21.58 -19.78
N PHE A 105 11.42 21.19 -18.78
CA PHE A 105 11.48 19.83 -18.27
C PHE A 105 10.13 19.27 -17.79
N ASN A 106 9.36 20.03 -16.99
CA ASN A 106 8.10 19.54 -16.46
C ASN A 106 7.06 19.19 -17.55
N PRO A 107 6.75 20.08 -18.53
CA PRO A 107 5.87 19.69 -19.62
C PRO A 107 6.47 18.62 -20.55
N PHE A 108 7.80 18.51 -20.62
CA PHE A 108 8.48 17.46 -21.38
C PHE A 108 8.22 16.08 -20.77
N ILE A 109 8.52 15.89 -19.48
CA ILE A 109 8.30 14.62 -18.78
C ILE A 109 6.81 14.27 -18.69
N GLN A 110 5.92 15.25 -18.47
CA GLN A 110 4.48 14.98 -18.46
C GLN A 110 3.98 14.42 -19.79
N ASN A 111 4.46 14.96 -20.92
CA ASN A 111 4.09 14.44 -22.23
C ASN A 111 4.65 13.04 -22.48
N LEU A 112 5.86 12.77 -21.97
CA LEU A 112 6.53 11.49 -22.12
C LEU A 112 5.78 10.35 -21.41
N PHE A 113 5.31 10.57 -20.17
CA PHE A 113 4.67 9.51 -19.38
C PHE A 113 3.13 9.51 -19.40
N PHE A 114 2.48 10.67 -19.61
CA PHE A 114 1.02 10.80 -19.49
C PHE A 114 0.36 11.45 -20.72
N GLY A 115 1.15 11.76 -21.75
CA GLY A 115 0.66 12.40 -22.97
C GLY A 115 -0.07 11.43 -23.91
N SER A 116 -0.72 11.98 -24.93
CA SER A 116 -1.27 11.18 -26.06
C SER A 116 -0.18 10.74 -27.06
N ASN A 117 1.08 11.08 -26.80
CA ASN A 117 2.26 10.80 -27.61
C ASN A 117 3.34 10.09 -26.79
N VAL A 118 2.98 9.03 -26.05
CA VAL A 118 3.96 8.23 -25.29
C VAL A 118 4.96 7.50 -26.21
N ALA A 119 4.70 7.38 -27.51
CA ALA A 119 5.64 6.85 -28.51
C ALA A 119 5.94 7.93 -29.57
N ASP A 120 6.67 8.96 -29.18
CA ASP A 120 6.95 10.11 -30.04
C ASP A 120 8.16 9.90 -30.99
N GLY A 121 8.85 8.77 -30.83
CA GLY A 121 10.02 8.36 -31.57
C GLY A 121 11.33 8.94 -31.05
N LEU A 122 11.35 9.55 -29.86
CA LEU A 122 12.53 10.13 -29.24
C LEU A 122 13.02 9.28 -28.08
N SER A 123 14.32 9.08 -27.98
CA SER A 123 14.95 8.40 -26.84
C SER A 123 16.01 9.33 -26.23
N PRO A 124 15.58 10.34 -25.44
CA PRO A 124 16.42 11.47 -25.06
C PRO A 124 17.53 11.09 -24.09
N ILE A 125 18.72 11.66 -24.32
CA ILE A 125 19.84 11.71 -23.36
C ILE A 125 20.11 13.18 -23.07
N VAL A 126 19.69 13.64 -21.89
CA VAL A 126 19.65 15.03 -21.46
C VAL A 126 20.83 15.37 -20.56
N PHE A 127 21.48 16.49 -20.83
CA PHE A 127 22.53 17.02 -19.96
C PHE A 127 21.94 18.13 -19.08
N ASP A 128 22.06 17.98 -17.76
CA ASP A 128 21.71 19.04 -16.81
C ASP A 128 22.99 19.72 -16.30
N PRO A 129 23.51 20.74 -17.02
CA PRO A 129 24.83 21.31 -16.76
C PRO A 129 24.96 21.96 -15.38
N ASP A 130 23.86 22.47 -14.82
CA ASP A 130 23.87 23.20 -13.55
C ASP A 130 23.12 22.49 -12.42
N GLY A 131 22.50 21.34 -12.69
CA GLY A 131 21.79 20.52 -11.71
C GLY A 131 20.40 21.04 -11.38
N SER A 132 19.87 21.98 -12.17
CA SER A 132 18.57 22.61 -11.90
C SER A 132 17.39 21.68 -12.11
N ILE A 133 17.47 20.73 -13.05
CA ILE A 133 16.46 19.68 -13.25
C ILE A 133 16.50 18.74 -12.03
N PHE A 134 17.68 18.28 -11.64
CA PHE A 134 17.83 17.39 -10.49
C PHE A 134 17.40 18.04 -9.17
N LEU A 135 17.69 19.33 -8.98
CA LEU A 135 17.21 20.11 -7.84
C LEU A 135 15.69 20.24 -7.82
N ALA A 136 15.05 20.37 -8.99
CA ALA A 136 13.60 20.45 -9.09
C ALA A 136 12.91 19.10 -8.81
N LEU A 137 13.52 17.99 -9.22
CA LEU A 137 13.00 16.63 -9.03
C LEU A 137 13.22 16.10 -7.61
N PHE A 138 14.44 16.23 -7.10
CA PHE A 138 14.90 15.51 -5.91
C PHE A 138 15.26 16.45 -4.75
N GLY A 139 15.18 17.76 -4.95
CA GLY A 139 15.70 18.73 -3.98
C GLY A 139 17.23 18.63 -3.85
N VAL A 140 17.75 18.83 -2.64
CA VAL A 140 19.17 18.59 -2.35
C VAL A 140 19.37 17.09 -2.18
N SER A 141 19.75 16.41 -3.26
CA SER A 141 19.99 14.96 -3.29
C SER A 141 21.42 14.62 -3.72
N GLY A 142 21.80 13.35 -3.52
CA GLY A 142 23.06 12.78 -4.02
C GLY A 142 22.96 12.12 -5.39
N VAL A 143 21.84 12.30 -6.11
CA VAL A 143 21.58 11.62 -7.40
C VAL A 143 22.43 12.25 -8.50
N LEU A 144 23.26 11.43 -9.16
CA LEU A 144 24.22 11.86 -10.18
C LEU A 144 23.72 11.66 -11.61
N GLY A 145 22.73 10.78 -11.79
CA GLY A 145 22.06 10.47 -13.05
C GLY A 145 20.82 9.61 -12.80
N PHE A 146 20.03 9.40 -13.85
CA PHE A 146 19.05 8.32 -13.91
C PHE A 146 18.76 7.97 -15.38
N ALA A 147 18.44 6.71 -15.65
CA ALA A 147 18.01 6.24 -16.97
C ALA A 147 17.08 5.03 -16.87
N SER A 148 16.23 4.84 -17.88
CA SER A 148 15.36 3.66 -17.99
C SER A 148 14.70 3.61 -19.38
N PRO A 149 14.32 2.43 -19.91
CA PRO A 149 13.29 2.33 -20.93
C PRO A 149 11.98 2.95 -20.44
N ASP A 150 11.39 3.85 -21.23
CA ASP A 150 10.18 4.60 -20.87
C ASP A 150 8.93 4.07 -21.60
N THR A 151 9.06 3.70 -22.87
CA THR A 151 7.92 3.28 -23.70
C THR A 151 8.09 1.88 -24.25
N ARG A 152 7.01 1.10 -24.18
CA ARG A 152 6.92 -0.27 -24.70
C ARG A 152 5.86 -0.39 -25.80
N ASP A 153 6.04 -1.34 -26.69
CA ASP A 153 5.01 -1.76 -27.63
C ASP A 153 3.93 -2.63 -26.96
N ALA A 154 2.93 -3.07 -27.73
CA ALA A 154 1.82 -3.89 -27.22
C ALA A 154 2.24 -5.28 -26.69
N ASN A 155 3.48 -5.71 -26.93
CA ASN A 155 4.04 -6.95 -26.39
C ASN A 155 5.01 -6.69 -25.23
N GLY A 156 5.05 -5.47 -24.70
CA GLY A 156 5.97 -5.11 -23.61
C GLY A 156 7.43 -4.97 -24.06
N VAL A 157 7.70 -4.81 -25.36
CA VAL A 157 9.07 -4.64 -25.86
C VAL A 157 9.45 -3.15 -25.86
N PRO A 158 10.59 -2.75 -25.26
CA PRO A 158 11.10 -1.39 -25.31
C PRO A 158 11.24 -0.85 -26.73
N ILE A 159 10.76 0.39 -26.93
CA ILE A 159 10.88 1.12 -28.18
C ILE A 159 11.53 2.50 -28.02
N GLU A 160 11.46 3.08 -26.83
CA GLU A 160 12.09 4.35 -26.45
C GLU A 160 12.73 4.24 -25.04
N ALA A 161 13.58 5.21 -24.68
CA ALA A 161 14.20 5.30 -23.37
C ALA A 161 14.67 6.73 -23.03
N VAL A 162 14.86 6.99 -21.74
CA VAL A 162 15.39 8.26 -21.23
C VAL A 162 16.68 8.08 -20.45
N CYS A 163 17.54 9.10 -20.51
CA CYS A 163 18.67 9.28 -19.60
C CYS A 163 18.87 10.75 -19.27
N PHE A 164 19.14 11.06 -18.01
CA PHE A 164 19.48 12.40 -17.52
C PHE A 164 20.80 12.35 -16.75
N LEU A 165 21.69 13.31 -17.02
CA LEU A 165 23.02 13.38 -16.40
C LEU A 165 23.21 14.69 -15.65
N ASN A 166 23.54 14.62 -14.36
CA ASN A 166 23.65 15.78 -13.47
C ASN A 166 25.05 16.42 -13.52
N GLY A 167 25.34 17.21 -14.55
CA GLY A 167 26.57 18.01 -14.61
C GLY A 167 26.72 19.00 -13.45
N GLY A 168 25.61 19.43 -12.84
CA GLY A 168 25.59 20.25 -11.62
C GLY A 168 26.26 19.60 -10.42
N SER A 169 26.26 18.27 -10.31
CA SER A 169 26.97 17.54 -9.24
C SER A 169 28.49 17.75 -9.30
N VAL A 170 29.06 17.81 -10.50
CA VAL A 170 30.49 18.09 -10.73
C VAL A 170 30.81 19.54 -10.36
N VAL A 171 29.93 20.47 -10.71
CA VAL A 171 30.02 21.86 -10.26
C VAL A 171 29.95 21.95 -8.73
N GLY A 172 29.13 21.10 -8.11
CA GLY A 172 28.97 20.93 -6.66
C GLY A 172 30.14 20.25 -5.94
N GLY A 173 31.13 19.73 -6.68
CA GLY A 173 32.37 19.18 -6.12
C GLY A 173 32.59 17.68 -6.34
N PHE A 174 31.67 16.97 -7.02
CA PHE A 174 31.94 15.60 -7.48
C PHE A 174 33.10 15.61 -8.50
N PRO A 175 34.06 14.67 -8.44
CA PRO A 175 35.20 14.72 -9.35
C PRO A 175 34.80 14.45 -10.82
N GLU A 176 35.18 15.36 -11.72
CA GLU A 176 34.91 15.22 -13.16
C GLU A 176 35.48 13.91 -13.74
N ALA A 177 36.60 13.43 -13.21
CA ALA A 177 37.25 12.20 -13.66
C ALA A 177 36.43 10.93 -13.35
N ASP A 178 35.67 10.96 -12.25
CA ASP A 178 34.81 9.85 -11.82
C ASP A 178 33.40 9.96 -12.41
N PHE A 179 32.98 11.15 -12.86
CA PHE A 179 31.66 11.37 -13.48
C PHE A 179 31.49 10.61 -14.79
N PHE A 180 32.59 10.25 -15.48
CA PHE A 180 32.49 9.33 -16.63
C PHE A 180 31.96 7.95 -16.22
N GLY A 181 32.29 7.45 -15.03
CA GLY A 181 31.73 6.20 -14.50
C GLY A 181 30.21 6.29 -14.31
N VAL A 182 29.70 7.44 -13.84
CA VAL A 182 28.25 7.70 -13.78
C VAL A 182 27.62 7.62 -15.17
N VAL A 183 28.24 8.19 -16.20
CA VAL A 183 27.72 8.07 -17.57
C VAL A 183 27.68 6.61 -18.02
N VAL A 184 28.74 5.83 -17.77
CA VAL A 184 28.75 4.39 -18.11
C VAL A 184 27.63 3.64 -17.38
N HIS A 185 27.45 3.91 -16.08
CA HIS A 185 26.40 3.35 -15.24
C HIS A 185 25.00 3.65 -15.78
N GLU A 186 24.66 4.91 -16.07
CA GLU A 186 23.33 5.26 -16.58
C GLU A 186 23.04 4.63 -17.95
N ILE A 187 24.07 4.43 -18.78
CA ILE A 187 23.89 3.69 -20.03
C ILE A 187 23.58 2.21 -19.78
N GLY A 188 24.02 1.63 -18.66
CA GLY A 188 23.59 0.30 -18.23
C GLY A 188 22.07 0.22 -18.05
N HIS A 189 21.49 1.16 -17.27
CA HIS A 189 20.04 1.24 -17.10
C HIS A 189 19.29 1.53 -18.41
N TYR A 190 19.81 2.44 -19.23
CA TYR A 190 19.27 2.72 -20.57
C TYR A 190 19.21 1.45 -21.46
N THR A 191 20.14 0.54 -21.24
CA THR A 191 20.26 -0.75 -21.94
C THR A 191 19.39 -1.86 -21.34
N GLY A 192 18.80 -1.60 -20.18
CA GLY A 192 17.89 -2.50 -19.46
C GLY A 192 18.57 -3.34 -18.39
N LEU A 193 19.67 -2.89 -17.79
CA LEU A 193 20.32 -3.56 -16.65
C LEU A 193 19.87 -2.96 -15.32
N ALA A 194 19.66 -3.79 -14.31
CA ALA A 194 19.45 -3.34 -12.93
C ALA A 194 20.77 -3.08 -12.19
N HIS A 195 20.67 -2.56 -10.97
CA HIS A 195 21.79 -2.51 -10.05
C HIS A 195 22.23 -3.91 -9.62
N THR A 196 23.51 -4.04 -9.31
CA THR A 196 24.12 -5.28 -8.79
C THR A 196 24.97 -5.01 -7.55
N VAL A 197 25.32 -6.06 -6.82
CA VAL A 197 26.23 -5.98 -5.67
C VAL A 197 27.17 -7.18 -5.66
N THR A 198 28.46 -6.91 -5.85
CA THR A 198 29.53 -7.91 -5.75
C THR A 198 30.64 -7.46 -4.82
N ASN A 199 31.32 -6.34 -5.11
CA ASN A 199 32.41 -5.81 -4.31
C ASN A 199 32.07 -4.46 -3.66
N GLY A 200 31.06 -3.76 -4.17
CA GLY A 200 30.73 -2.39 -3.77
C GLY A 200 30.52 -2.25 -2.26
N GLN A 201 29.76 -3.14 -1.62
CA GLN A 201 29.51 -3.05 -0.17
C GLN A 201 30.72 -3.43 0.70
N ASN A 202 31.59 -4.33 0.23
CA ASN A 202 32.87 -4.61 0.89
C ASN A 202 33.75 -3.34 0.95
N ILE A 203 33.72 -2.52 -0.11
CA ILE A 203 34.52 -1.30 -0.23
C ILE A 203 33.86 -0.11 0.46
N ALA A 204 32.58 0.11 0.21
CA ALA A 204 31.84 1.29 0.64
C ALA A 204 31.39 1.20 2.12
N LEU A 205 31.01 0.01 2.57
CA LEU A 205 30.40 -0.21 3.89
C LEU A 205 31.27 -1.07 4.81
N GLY A 206 32.36 -1.64 4.30
CA GLY A 206 33.30 -2.45 5.09
C GLY A 206 32.79 -3.85 5.40
N ASP A 207 31.84 -4.34 4.61
CA ASP A 207 31.29 -5.68 4.71
C ASP A 207 32.34 -6.77 4.39
N ALA A 208 32.06 -8.02 4.75
CA ALA A 208 32.95 -9.14 4.46
C ALA A 208 32.95 -9.50 2.96
N SER A 209 34.06 -10.08 2.46
CA SER A 209 34.12 -10.56 1.06
C SER A 209 33.52 -11.97 0.87
N GLY A 210 33.06 -12.59 1.95
CA GLY A 210 32.27 -13.81 1.97
C GLY A 210 31.23 -13.70 3.10
N PRO A 211 30.52 -14.78 3.45
CA PRO A 211 29.47 -14.77 4.46
C PRO A 211 29.87 -14.08 5.76
N SER A 212 29.25 -12.95 6.06
CA SER A 212 29.52 -12.12 7.22
C SER A 212 29.33 -12.93 8.52
N PRO A 213 30.26 -12.80 9.48
CA PRO A 213 31.35 -11.83 9.56
C PRO A 213 32.69 -12.31 8.92
N ASN A 214 32.68 -13.39 8.13
CA ASN A 214 33.90 -14.02 7.63
C ASN A 214 34.43 -13.34 6.37
N ASN A 215 35.44 -12.48 6.54
CA ASN A 215 36.16 -11.84 5.44
C ASN A 215 37.11 -12.80 4.69
N THR A 216 36.51 -13.77 3.99
CA THR A 216 37.18 -14.97 3.46
C THR A 216 38.27 -14.67 2.42
N PHE A 217 38.05 -13.67 1.56
CA PHE A 217 38.97 -13.31 0.47
C PHE A 217 39.79 -12.05 0.78
N GLY A 218 39.57 -11.42 1.94
CA GLY A 218 40.17 -10.15 2.32
C GLY A 218 39.44 -8.93 1.74
N ASN A 219 40.09 -7.77 1.72
CA ASN A 219 39.46 -6.56 1.22
C ASN A 219 39.63 -6.45 -0.29
N ALA A 220 38.54 -6.12 -0.99
CA ALA A 220 38.56 -5.84 -2.41
C ALA A 220 39.46 -4.63 -2.70
N PRO A 221 40.19 -4.62 -3.84
CA PRO A 221 40.89 -3.43 -4.31
C PRO A 221 39.88 -2.30 -4.58
N ALA A 222 40.28 -1.06 -4.27
CA ALA A 222 39.37 0.10 -4.37
C ALA A 222 38.88 0.38 -5.80
N ASP A 223 39.59 -0.09 -6.82
CA ASP A 223 39.27 0.07 -8.25
C ASP A 223 38.47 -1.12 -8.83
N GLN A 224 37.87 -1.95 -7.97
CA GLN A 224 37.06 -3.11 -8.33
C GLN A 224 35.60 -2.98 -7.91
N VAL A 225 35.08 -1.75 -7.79
CA VAL A 225 33.63 -1.52 -7.64
C VAL A 225 32.99 -1.74 -9.00
N GLU A 226 32.04 -2.69 -9.03
CA GLU A 226 31.22 -3.01 -10.19
C GLU A 226 30.47 -1.77 -10.69
N THR A 227 30.40 -1.62 -12.02
CA THR A 227 29.86 -0.40 -12.65
C THR A 227 28.39 -0.18 -12.29
N MET A 228 27.59 -1.24 -12.12
CA MET A 228 26.18 -1.16 -11.76
C MET A 228 25.92 -1.17 -10.25
N TYR A 229 26.94 -0.91 -9.41
CA TYR A 229 26.72 -0.67 -7.99
C TYR A 229 25.95 0.65 -7.78
N PRO A 230 24.92 0.71 -6.91
CA PRO A 230 24.03 1.87 -6.77
C PRO A 230 24.68 3.15 -6.21
N PHE A 231 25.95 3.11 -5.78
CA PHE A 231 26.63 4.25 -5.20
C PHE A 231 27.97 4.50 -5.87
N ALA A 232 28.11 5.66 -6.52
CA ALA A 232 29.37 6.06 -7.11
C ALA A 232 30.48 6.22 -6.06
N ILE A 233 31.58 5.49 -6.23
CA ILE A 233 32.75 5.51 -5.35
C ILE A 233 33.88 6.26 -6.05
N ILE A 234 34.38 7.33 -5.43
CA ILE A 234 35.50 8.12 -5.98
C ILE A 234 36.75 7.23 -6.10
N GLY A 235 37.24 7.04 -7.33
CA GLY A 235 38.32 6.09 -7.65
C GLY A 235 37.90 4.63 -7.65
N GLY A 236 36.60 4.34 -7.70
CA GLY A 236 35.97 3.02 -7.64
C GLY A 236 36.23 2.10 -8.83
N GLY A 237 36.63 2.67 -9.97
CA GLY A 237 36.85 1.92 -11.21
C GLY A 237 35.60 1.72 -12.07
N GLU A 238 34.47 2.31 -11.69
CA GLU A 238 33.13 2.19 -12.32
C GLU A 238 33.05 2.74 -13.77
N ALA A 239 34.16 3.24 -14.32
CA ALA A 239 34.27 3.65 -15.71
C ALA A 239 34.65 2.49 -16.65
N THR A 240 34.88 1.29 -16.12
CA THR A 240 35.29 0.11 -16.88
C THR A 240 34.45 -1.06 -16.40
N LEU A 241 33.84 -1.79 -17.34
CA LEU A 241 32.97 -2.91 -17.01
C LEU A 241 33.75 -4.05 -16.33
N HIS A 242 33.19 -4.60 -15.26
CA HIS A 242 33.74 -5.74 -14.54
C HIS A 242 33.08 -7.04 -15.00
N ALA A 243 33.51 -8.18 -14.44
CA ALA A 243 32.97 -9.48 -14.80
C ALA A 243 31.45 -9.59 -14.57
N ASP A 244 30.93 -8.85 -13.59
CA ASP A 244 29.52 -8.78 -13.27
C ASP A 244 28.70 -8.13 -14.41
N GLU A 245 29.10 -6.95 -14.89
CA GLU A 245 28.45 -6.29 -16.03
C GLU A 245 28.60 -7.08 -17.33
N VAL A 246 29.75 -7.72 -17.53
CA VAL A 246 29.96 -8.59 -18.69
C VAL A 246 29.00 -9.78 -18.65
N ASN A 247 28.78 -10.38 -17.48
CA ASN A 247 27.85 -11.49 -17.30
C ASN A 247 26.41 -11.07 -17.64
N ILE A 248 25.87 -10.09 -16.92
CA ILE A 248 24.47 -9.67 -17.03
C ILE A 248 24.12 -9.17 -18.45
N LEU A 249 25.03 -8.42 -19.09
CA LEU A 249 24.85 -7.97 -20.47
C LEU A 249 24.89 -9.14 -21.47
N SER A 250 25.77 -10.12 -21.24
CA SER A 250 25.84 -11.33 -22.08
C SER A 250 24.64 -12.24 -21.91
N ASP A 251 23.97 -12.21 -20.76
CA ASP A 251 22.74 -12.93 -20.52
C ASP A 251 21.54 -12.23 -21.18
N LEU A 252 21.52 -10.90 -21.14
CA LEU A 252 20.46 -10.10 -21.75
C LEU A 252 20.57 -10.11 -23.28
N TYR A 253 21.78 -9.98 -23.85
CA TYR A 253 21.99 -9.86 -25.30
C TYR A 253 23.03 -10.86 -25.85
N PRO A 254 22.86 -12.18 -25.67
CA PRO A 254 23.90 -13.16 -25.92
C PRO A 254 24.38 -13.19 -27.38
N ALA A 255 25.68 -12.97 -27.57
CA ALA A 255 26.34 -13.28 -28.83
C ALA A 255 26.62 -14.78 -28.96
N ALA A 256 26.83 -15.25 -30.19
CA ALA A 256 27.16 -16.66 -30.45
C ALA A 256 28.43 -17.15 -29.72
N SER A 257 29.35 -16.24 -29.40
CA SER A 257 30.55 -16.49 -28.60
C SER A 257 30.22 -16.91 -27.17
N ALA A 258 29.20 -16.32 -26.53
CA ALA A 258 28.84 -16.56 -25.13
C ALA A 258 28.67 -18.05 -24.83
N ALA A 259 27.91 -18.76 -25.68
CA ALA A 259 27.68 -20.21 -25.55
C ALA A 259 28.95 -21.08 -25.64
N THR A 260 30.06 -20.52 -26.14
CA THR A 260 31.36 -21.21 -26.28
C THR A 260 32.45 -20.70 -25.35
N THR A 261 32.20 -19.61 -24.63
CA THR A 261 33.20 -18.95 -23.76
C THR A 261 32.75 -18.82 -22.32
N LEU A 262 31.45 -18.91 -22.02
CA LEU A 262 30.89 -18.84 -20.67
C LEU A 262 30.25 -20.17 -20.30
N GLY A 263 30.26 -20.51 -19.01
CA GLY A 263 29.36 -21.49 -18.41
C GLY A 263 28.35 -20.80 -17.50
N THR A 264 27.39 -21.56 -16.99
CA THR A 264 26.30 -21.03 -16.16
C THR A 264 26.32 -21.70 -14.80
N ILE A 265 26.14 -20.92 -13.74
CA ILE A 265 25.82 -21.39 -12.39
C ILE A 265 24.37 -21.03 -12.12
N THR A 266 23.58 -21.97 -11.65
CA THR A 266 22.17 -21.74 -11.32
C THR A 266 21.75 -22.56 -10.11
N GLY A 267 20.68 -22.19 -9.45
CA GLY A 267 20.11 -22.93 -8.34
C GLY A 267 18.90 -22.19 -7.79
N THR A 268 18.35 -22.74 -6.72
CA THR A 268 17.30 -22.09 -5.93
C THR A 268 17.79 -21.85 -4.51
N VAL A 269 17.55 -20.65 -3.99
CA VAL A 269 17.70 -20.34 -2.56
C VAL A 269 16.41 -20.74 -1.87
N PHE A 270 16.49 -21.67 -0.93
CA PHE A 270 15.40 -22.10 -0.06
C PHE A 270 15.57 -21.47 1.32
N GLY A 271 14.47 -21.07 1.93
CA GLY A 271 14.44 -20.58 3.30
C GLY A 271 14.76 -21.67 4.33
N PRO A 272 14.77 -21.32 5.62
CA PRO A 272 15.08 -22.23 6.71
C PRO A 272 14.08 -23.38 6.90
N ASP A 273 12.92 -23.32 6.25
CA ASP A 273 11.97 -24.45 6.16
C ASP A 273 12.40 -25.54 5.15
N GLY A 274 13.38 -25.23 4.31
CA GLY A 274 13.95 -26.10 3.29
C GLY A 274 13.05 -26.34 2.08
N VAL A 275 11.95 -25.58 1.96
CA VAL A 275 10.93 -25.79 0.92
C VAL A 275 10.54 -24.49 0.24
N THR A 276 10.41 -23.40 0.99
CA THR A 276 9.95 -22.10 0.46
C THR A 276 11.11 -21.40 -0.25
N PRO A 277 11.01 -21.11 -1.55
CA PRO A 277 12.03 -20.33 -2.25
C PRO A 277 12.10 -18.90 -1.71
N ARG A 278 13.31 -18.35 -1.55
CA ARG A 278 13.54 -16.98 -1.06
C ARG A 278 14.03 -16.09 -2.19
N THR A 279 13.17 -15.18 -2.65
CA THR A 279 13.50 -14.10 -3.60
C THR A 279 14.21 -12.96 -2.88
N GLY A 280 15.02 -12.16 -3.58
CA GLY A 280 15.67 -10.99 -3.01
C GLY A 280 16.98 -11.28 -2.27
N VAL A 281 17.53 -12.49 -2.40
CA VAL A 281 18.81 -12.86 -1.80
C VAL A 281 19.92 -12.62 -2.82
N ASN A 282 20.94 -11.84 -2.46
CA ASN A 282 22.10 -11.68 -3.32
C ASN A 282 22.95 -12.95 -3.28
N VAL A 283 23.21 -13.54 -4.45
CA VAL A 283 24.04 -14.73 -4.60
C VAL A 283 25.28 -14.37 -5.39
N ILE A 284 26.45 -14.50 -4.77
CA ILE A 284 27.73 -14.10 -5.37
C ILE A 284 28.56 -15.34 -5.70
N ALA A 285 28.98 -15.43 -6.97
CA ALA A 285 30.00 -16.35 -7.43
C ALA A 285 31.37 -15.67 -7.49
N ARG A 286 32.35 -16.17 -6.73
CA ARG A 286 33.74 -15.67 -6.76
C ARG A 286 34.71 -16.72 -7.27
N GLU A 287 35.53 -16.37 -8.26
CA GLU A 287 36.57 -17.26 -8.78
C GLU A 287 37.74 -17.36 -7.79
N MET A 288 38.21 -18.58 -7.54
CA MET A 288 39.18 -18.86 -6.47
C MET A 288 40.58 -18.26 -6.66
N SER A 289 40.99 -18.00 -7.90
CA SER A 289 42.28 -17.42 -8.26
C SER A 289 42.23 -15.90 -8.44
N SER A 290 41.04 -15.34 -8.69
CA SER A 290 40.81 -13.92 -8.94
C SER A 290 39.50 -13.39 -8.33
N PRO A 291 39.31 -13.49 -6.99
CA PRO A 291 38.00 -13.39 -6.33
C PRO A 291 37.32 -12.01 -6.37
N PHE A 292 38.05 -10.97 -6.80
CA PHE A 292 37.52 -9.60 -6.94
C PHE A 292 37.41 -9.13 -8.39
N VAL A 293 38.14 -9.77 -9.32
CA VAL A 293 38.13 -9.40 -10.75
C VAL A 293 37.17 -10.30 -11.52
N ASP A 294 37.18 -11.60 -11.21
CA ASP A 294 36.31 -12.62 -11.80
C ASP A 294 35.25 -13.01 -10.76
N ALA A 295 34.36 -12.06 -10.45
CA ALA A 295 33.20 -12.26 -9.59
C ALA A 295 31.95 -11.72 -10.26
N ALA A 296 30.82 -12.37 -10.00
CA ALA A 296 29.52 -11.94 -10.49
C ALA A 296 28.42 -12.33 -9.50
N SER A 297 27.33 -11.57 -9.52
CA SER A 297 26.16 -11.73 -8.66
C SER A 297 24.89 -11.99 -9.48
N SER A 298 23.87 -12.48 -8.78
CA SER A 298 22.47 -12.47 -9.23
C SER A 298 21.61 -12.42 -7.98
N ILE A 299 20.52 -11.64 -8.03
CA ILE A 299 19.54 -11.63 -6.95
C ILE A 299 18.53 -12.73 -7.24
N SER A 300 18.30 -13.62 -6.28
CA SER A 300 17.33 -14.71 -6.45
C SER A 300 15.93 -14.16 -6.79
N GLY A 301 15.25 -14.78 -7.76
CA GLY A 301 13.96 -14.34 -8.26
C GLY A 301 13.99 -13.23 -9.32
N ASP A 302 15.17 -12.83 -9.79
CA ASP A 302 15.39 -11.80 -10.84
C ASP A 302 14.81 -12.09 -12.24
N ARG A 303 14.03 -13.17 -12.38
CA ARG A 303 13.30 -13.49 -13.63
C ARG A 303 11.82 -13.78 -13.35
N GLY A 304 11.31 -13.36 -12.19
CA GLY A 304 9.95 -13.67 -11.75
C GLY A 304 9.74 -15.14 -11.39
N VAL A 305 10.81 -15.90 -11.16
CA VAL A 305 10.75 -17.29 -10.69
C VAL A 305 11.28 -17.36 -9.25
N PRO A 306 10.42 -17.55 -8.23
CA PRO A 306 10.81 -17.42 -6.83
C PRO A 306 12.08 -18.19 -6.45
N GLY A 307 13.01 -17.50 -5.80
CA GLY A 307 14.27 -18.04 -5.28
C GLY A 307 15.30 -18.52 -6.31
N VAL A 308 15.00 -18.54 -7.60
CA VAL A 308 15.95 -18.99 -8.63
C VAL A 308 16.97 -17.91 -8.94
N PHE A 309 18.24 -18.27 -9.01
CA PHE A 309 19.32 -17.38 -9.45
C PHE A 309 20.05 -17.98 -10.67
N THR A 310 20.65 -17.13 -11.50
CA THR A 310 21.44 -17.56 -12.66
C THR A 310 22.60 -16.61 -12.91
N ILE A 311 23.83 -17.13 -12.93
CA ILE A 311 25.08 -16.37 -13.07
C ILE A 311 25.90 -16.99 -14.20
N ASN A 312 26.20 -16.24 -15.25
CA ASN A 312 27.11 -16.70 -16.31
C ASN A 312 28.54 -16.27 -16.00
N VAL A 313 29.47 -17.21 -16.00
CA VAL A 313 30.87 -16.96 -15.64
C VAL A 313 31.84 -17.63 -16.62
N PRO A 314 33.06 -17.13 -16.78
CA PRO A 314 34.11 -17.84 -17.49
C PRO A 314 34.40 -19.24 -16.89
N PRO A 315 35.08 -20.15 -17.63
CA PRO A 315 35.48 -21.43 -17.09
C PRO A 315 36.48 -21.26 -15.93
N GLY A 316 36.20 -21.89 -14.78
CA GLY A 316 36.98 -21.68 -13.57
C GLY A 316 36.51 -22.54 -12.39
N GLU A 317 37.07 -22.28 -11.21
CA GLU A 317 36.61 -22.83 -9.93
C GLU A 317 36.04 -21.70 -9.07
N TYR A 318 34.77 -21.81 -8.71
CA TYR A 318 34.04 -20.74 -7.99
C TYR A 318 33.60 -21.20 -6.60
N THR A 319 33.47 -20.26 -5.67
CA THR A 319 32.62 -20.39 -4.48
C THR A 319 31.31 -19.65 -4.71
N ILE A 320 30.23 -20.17 -4.15
CA ILE A 320 28.91 -19.53 -4.19
C ILE A 320 28.51 -19.23 -2.75
N HIS A 321 28.01 -18.03 -2.49
CA HIS A 321 27.49 -17.65 -1.18
C HIS A 321 26.31 -16.70 -1.30
N THR A 322 25.49 -16.70 -0.28
CA THR A 322 24.51 -15.65 -0.02
C THR A 322 25.20 -14.49 0.70
N ASP A 323 24.73 -13.29 0.39
CA ASP A 323 25.24 -12.05 0.95
C ASP A 323 24.06 -11.11 1.23
N GLN A 324 24.04 -10.43 2.37
CA GLN A 324 22.97 -9.49 2.67
C GLN A 324 23.25 -8.16 1.97
N ILE A 325 22.30 -7.71 1.15
CA ILE A 325 22.35 -6.35 0.60
C ILE A 325 22.12 -5.35 1.74
N LEU A 326 23.13 -4.52 2.03
CA LEU A 326 23.08 -3.57 3.15
C LEU A 326 22.40 -2.25 2.79
N GLN A 327 22.55 -1.79 1.55
CA GLN A 327 22.01 -0.52 1.09
C GLN A 327 21.90 -0.49 -0.44
N GLY A 328 20.96 0.30 -0.96
CA GLY A 328 20.79 0.54 -2.39
C GLY A 328 19.35 0.27 -2.83
N GLY A 329 18.99 0.77 -4.02
CA GLY A 329 17.74 0.42 -4.68
C GLY A 329 18.00 -0.68 -5.71
N PHE A 330 17.16 -1.71 -5.77
CA PHE A 330 17.31 -2.84 -6.68
C PHE A 330 15.94 -3.16 -7.29
N SER A 331 15.89 -3.64 -8.55
CA SER A 331 14.60 -3.96 -9.14
C SER A 331 13.95 -5.16 -8.43
N THR A 332 14.73 -6.11 -7.90
CA THR A 332 14.22 -7.15 -6.97
C THR A 332 14.39 -6.61 -5.56
N PRO A 333 13.29 -6.42 -4.80
CA PRO A 333 13.38 -6.01 -3.40
C PRO A 333 14.31 -6.95 -2.62
N PRO A 334 15.39 -6.43 -2.02
CA PRO A 334 16.27 -7.24 -1.20
C PRO A 334 15.53 -7.83 -0.01
N THR A 335 15.80 -9.09 0.30
CA THR A 335 15.28 -9.75 1.50
C THR A 335 16.38 -9.79 2.56
N THR A 336 16.05 -9.37 3.78
CA THR A 336 16.93 -9.54 4.94
C THR A 336 17.12 -11.02 5.23
N LEU A 337 18.38 -11.45 5.42
CA LEU A 337 18.67 -12.85 5.69
C LEU A 337 18.43 -13.23 7.15
N ALA A 338 18.51 -12.26 8.08
CA ALA A 338 18.27 -12.52 9.49
C ALA A 338 16.87 -13.14 9.72
N PRO A 339 16.75 -14.15 10.59
CA PRO A 339 17.78 -14.65 11.51
C PRO A 339 18.73 -15.71 10.93
N SER A 340 18.54 -16.12 9.68
CA SER A 340 19.50 -17.00 9.00
C SER A 340 20.81 -16.25 8.78
N PRO A 341 21.97 -16.91 8.98
CA PRO A 341 23.24 -16.31 8.62
C PRO A 341 23.37 -16.24 7.10
N GLU A 342 24.19 -15.31 6.61
CA GLU A 342 24.81 -15.50 5.30
C GLU A 342 25.61 -16.80 5.30
N GLU A 343 25.67 -17.50 4.17
CA GLU A 343 26.43 -18.74 4.09
C GLU A 343 26.96 -19.09 2.72
N PHE A 344 28.01 -19.90 2.73
CA PHE A 344 28.53 -20.53 1.54
C PHE A 344 27.70 -21.75 1.18
N TRP A 345 27.48 -21.94 -0.12
CA TRP A 345 27.11 -23.24 -0.63
C TRP A 345 28.25 -24.25 -0.42
N ASN A 346 27.96 -25.36 0.25
CA ASN A 346 28.97 -26.36 0.60
C ASN A 346 28.70 -27.76 0.00
N GLY A 347 27.73 -27.85 -0.92
CA GLY A 347 27.48 -29.02 -1.74
C GLY A 347 26.71 -30.11 -1.01
N ALA A 348 27.39 -31.19 -0.62
CA ALA A 348 26.70 -32.31 0.02
C ALA A 348 26.44 -32.10 1.52
N GLY A 349 26.99 -31.03 2.11
CA GLY A 349 26.73 -30.63 3.49
C GLY A 349 25.52 -29.68 3.62
N GLU A 350 25.02 -29.17 2.49
CA GLU A 350 23.99 -28.13 2.44
C GLU A 350 22.70 -28.60 3.11
N SER A 351 22.20 -27.85 4.09
CA SER A 351 21.05 -28.21 4.91
C SER A 351 20.55 -27.02 5.71
N THR A 352 19.24 -26.94 5.95
CA THR A 352 18.67 -25.95 6.89
C THR A 352 18.96 -26.22 8.37
N ASP A 353 19.80 -27.22 8.68
CA ASP A 353 20.12 -27.60 10.07
C ASP A 353 21.47 -27.00 10.45
N PRO A 354 21.50 -25.96 11.31
CA PRO A 354 22.73 -25.24 11.66
C PRO A 354 23.72 -26.10 12.46
N THR A 355 23.36 -27.32 12.86
CA THR A 355 24.28 -28.27 13.51
C THR A 355 25.06 -29.13 12.52
N VAL A 356 24.62 -29.17 11.26
CA VAL A 356 25.21 -29.96 10.18
C VAL A 356 25.82 -29.05 9.11
N ASP A 357 25.19 -27.91 8.85
CA ASP A 357 25.64 -26.93 7.88
C ASP A 357 26.44 -25.80 8.56
N ASP A 358 27.71 -25.67 8.19
CA ASP A 358 28.61 -24.64 8.72
C ASP A 358 28.66 -23.47 7.72
N PRO A 359 28.13 -22.27 8.07
CA PRO A 359 28.05 -21.14 7.15
C PRO A 359 29.39 -20.71 6.53
N ALA A 360 30.50 -21.02 7.20
CA ALA A 360 31.85 -20.68 6.73
C ALA A 360 32.50 -21.77 5.85
N ALA A 361 31.90 -22.97 5.79
CA ALA A 361 32.42 -24.07 5.00
C ALA A 361 31.96 -23.94 3.55
N PHE A 362 32.85 -24.18 2.59
CA PHE A 362 32.50 -24.17 1.17
C PHE A 362 33.16 -25.32 0.41
N VAL A 363 32.55 -25.67 -0.72
CA VAL A 363 33.20 -26.49 -1.75
C VAL A 363 33.29 -25.68 -3.04
N LYS A 364 34.26 -26.03 -3.88
CA LYS A 364 34.44 -25.36 -5.16
C LYS A 364 33.49 -25.97 -6.19
N ILE A 365 32.80 -25.11 -6.94
CA ILE A 365 32.05 -25.52 -8.12
C ILE A 365 32.93 -25.29 -9.37
N THR A 366 33.16 -26.35 -10.14
CA THR A 366 33.89 -26.24 -11.41
C THR A 366 32.91 -25.88 -12.52
N VAL A 367 33.22 -24.83 -13.27
CA VAL A 367 32.42 -24.37 -14.40
C VAL A 367 33.22 -24.52 -15.69
N ALA A 368 32.59 -25.02 -16.73
CA ALA A 368 33.17 -25.16 -18.07
C ALA A 368 32.29 -24.44 -19.10
N ALA A 369 32.91 -23.98 -20.19
CA ALA A 369 32.18 -23.26 -21.24
C ALA A 369 31.07 -24.12 -21.85
N GLY A 370 29.88 -23.54 -22.02
CA GLY A 370 28.68 -24.19 -22.52
C GLY A 370 28.13 -25.27 -21.59
N GLN A 371 28.52 -25.30 -20.31
CA GLN A 371 27.99 -26.22 -19.31
C GLN A 371 27.27 -25.43 -18.20
N THR A 372 26.26 -26.06 -17.62
CA THR A 372 25.54 -25.57 -16.46
C THR A 372 25.94 -26.38 -15.24
N SER A 373 26.28 -25.70 -14.16
CA SER A 373 26.53 -26.27 -12.84
C SER A 373 25.43 -25.78 -11.87
N THR A 374 25.00 -26.66 -10.96
CA THR A 374 23.89 -26.36 -10.03
C THR A 374 24.37 -26.20 -8.59
N ALA A 375 23.85 -25.19 -7.90
CA ALA A 375 24.09 -24.92 -6.48
C ALA A 375 22.79 -24.47 -5.81
N ASP A 376 21.97 -25.42 -5.36
CA ASP A 376 20.82 -25.10 -4.52
C ASP A 376 21.31 -24.77 -3.11
N ILE A 377 20.83 -23.66 -2.54
CA ILE A 377 21.24 -23.15 -1.22
C ILE A 377 20.09 -23.35 -0.25
N PHE A 378 20.37 -23.92 0.92
CA PHE A 378 19.36 -24.17 1.95
C PHE A 378 19.68 -23.34 3.19
N MET A 379 19.05 -22.17 3.31
CA MET A 379 19.36 -21.21 4.36
C MET A 379 19.25 -21.85 5.74
N ASN A 380 20.27 -21.64 6.57
CA ASN A 380 20.34 -22.20 7.90
C ASN A 380 19.18 -21.71 8.79
N GLY A 381 18.47 -22.64 9.43
CA GLY A 381 17.44 -22.33 10.42
C GLY A 381 18.01 -21.98 11.79
N LEU A 382 17.13 -21.61 12.72
CA LEU A 382 17.50 -21.46 14.13
C LEU A 382 17.58 -22.82 14.83
N ALA A 383 18.58 -22.99 15.70
CA ALA A 383 18.64 -24.14 16.59
C ALA A 383 17.68 -23.94 17.79
N PRO A 384 17.01 -24.99 18.30
CA PRO A 384 16.20 -24.90 19.52
C PRO A 384 16.99 -24.31 20.69
N GLY A 385 16.42 -23.30 21.35
CA GLY A 385 17.10 -22.54 22.40
C GLY A 385 16.52 -21.13 22.55
N ASP A 386 17.30 -20.27 23.18
CA ASP A 386 16.95 -18.86 23.41
C ASP A 386 16.88 -18.12 22.07
N LEU A 387 15.82 -17.34 21.88
CA LEU A 387 15.62 -16.47 20.73
C LEU A 387 16.24 -15.10 21.02
N PRO A 388 17.03 -14.52 20.10
CA PRO A 388 17.63 -13.20 20.28
C PRO A 388 16.60 -12.10 19.97
N LEU A 389 15.54 -12.02 20.77
CA LEU A 389 14.51 -11.00 20.64
C LEU A 389 14.85 -9.75 21.44
N GLY A 390 14.75 -8.61 20.77
CA GLY A 390 14.75 -7.30 21.37
C GLY A 390 13.40 -6.93 22.01
N ASP A 391 13.22 -5.63 22.15
CA ASP A 391 11.95 -4.97 22.48
C ASP A 391 11.27 -4.62 21.16
N ASP A 392 9.94 -4.78 21.06
CA ASP A 392 9.19 -4.60 19.82
C ASP A 392 9.81 -5.32 18.62
N ASP A 393 10.16 -6.59 18.82
CA ASP A 393 10.95 -7.37 17.88
C ASP A 393 10.24 -8.68 17.55
N PHE A 394 10.57 -9.24 16.38
CA PHE A 394 10.07 -10.55 16.00
C PHE A 394 11.13 -11.35 15.25
N ILE A 395 10.96 -12.66 15.26
CA ILE A 395 11.89 -13.57 14.60
C ILE A 395 11.14 -14.72 13.94
N GLU A 396 11.41 -14.95 12.64
CA GLU A 396 10.84 -16.09 11.92
C GLU A 396 11.54 -17.39 12.35
N VAL A 397 10.76 -18.38 12.77
CA VAL A 397 11.25 -19.70 13.18
C VAL A 397 10.62 -20.77 12.29
N PRO A 398 11.41 -21.65 11.64
CA PRO A 398 10.86 -22.74 10.85
C PRO A 398 10.15 -23.76 11.75
N LEU A 399 9.00 -24.24 11.28
CA LEU A 399 8.23 -25.26 11.97
C LEU A 399 8.75 -26.67 11.60
N PRO A 400 8.88 -27.59 12.57
CA PRO A 400 9.32 -28.98 12.31
C PRO A 400 8.26 -29.83 11.57
N PHE A 401 7.12 -29.23 11.23
CA PHE A 401 6.02 -29.78 10.44
C PHE A 401 5.13 -28.62 9.95
N PRO A 402 4.44 -28.76 8.80
CA PRO A 402 3.44 -27.77 8.40
C PRO A 402 2.33 -27.67 9.46
N PHE A 403 1.93 -26.46 9.80
CA PHE A 403 0.86 -26.16 10.76
C PHE A 403 -0.26 -25.39 10.06
N THR A 404 -1.51 -25.76 10.32
CA THR A 404 -2.67 -25.10 9.71
C THR A 404 -3.41 -24.22 10.71
N ILE A 405 -3.58 -22.95 10.37
CA ILE A 405 -4.40 -21.99 11.10
C ILE A 405 -5.34 -21.30 10.12
N CYS A 406 -6.63 -21.25 10.45
CA CYS A 406 -7.68 -20.67 9.61
C CYS A 406 -7.78 -21.29 8.21
N GLY A 407 -7.49 -22.59 8.12
CA GLY A 407 -7.44 -23.32 6.85
C GLY A 407 -6.21 -23.04 5.98
N LEU A 408 -5.32 -22.12 6.39
CA LEU A 408 -4.06 -21.80 5.72
C LEU A 408 -2.90 -22.58 6.35
N THR A 409 -2.06 -23.20 5.54
CA THR A 409 -0.93 -24.02 6.00
C THR A 409 0.38 -23.25 5.90
N PHE A 410 1.12 -23.19 7.00
CA PHE A 410 2.40 -22.50 7.12
C PHE A 410 3.53 -23.46 7.50
N ASN A 411 4.75 -23.18 7.04
CA ASN A 411 5.97 -23.93 7.37
C ASN A 411 6.90 -23.18 8.33
N SER A 412 6.55 -21.96 8.71
CA SER A 412 7.26 -21.12 9.68
C SER A 412 6.24 -20.35 10.52
N VAL A 413 6.74 -19.75 11.60
CA VAL A 413 5.97 -18.89 12.51
C VAL A 413 6.87 -17.73 12.93
N PHE A 414 6.31 -16.53 13.01
CA PHE A 414 7.01 -15.38 13.59
C PHE A 414 6.74 -15.34 15.09
N VAL A 415 7.80 -15.38 15.88
CA VAL A 415 7.73 -15.25 17.34
C VAL A 415 8.03 -13.80 17.68
N ASN A 416 7.07 -13.11 18.27
CA ASN A 416 7.17 -11.71 18.63
C ASN A 416 7.48 -11.55 20.14
N SER A 417 8.29 -10.54 20.50
CA SER A 417 8.70 -10.24 21.88
C SER A 417 7.52 -9.93 22.80
N ASN A 418 6.47 -9.36 22.22
CA ASN A 418 5.25 -8.86 22.86
C ASN A 418 4.24 -9.98 23.13
N GLY A 419 4.66 -11.25 23.16
CA GLY A 419 3.84 -12.37 23.66
C GLY A 419 2.84 -12.96 22.66
N SER A 420 3.05 -12.73 21.36
CA SER A 420 2.22 -13.29 20.28
C SER A 420 3.04 -14.08 19.25
N LEU A 421 2.34 -14.95 18.51
CA LEU A 421 2.85 -15.63 17.33
C LEU A 421 2.03 -15.23 16.10
N THR A 422 2.67 -14.84 15.01
CA THR A 422 2.00 -14.52 13.73
C THR A 422 2.44 -15.47 12.61
N PHE A 423 1.61 -15.58 11.57
CA PHE A 423 1.83 -16.46 10.44
C PHE A 423 1.74 -15.68 9.13
N GLY A 424 2.61 -16.01 8.16
CA GLY A 424 2.69 -15.33 6.87
C GLY A 424 3.53 -14.05 6.92
N GLU A 425 3.37 -13.26 7.98
CA GLU A 425 4.10 -12.02 8.20
C GLU A 425 4.48 -11.84 9.68
N GLY A 426 5.61 -11.18 9.94
CA GLY A 426 6.02 -10.78 11.29
C GLY A 426 5.33 -9.49 11.71
N ASP A 427 5.12 -9.33 13.01
CA ASP A 427 4.49 -8.15 13.57
C ASP A 427 5.26 -7.73 14.82
N ALA A 428 5.60 -6.46 14.94
CA ALA A 428 6.36 -5.88 16.05
C ALA A 428 5.47 -5.03 16.98
N ASP A 429 4.18 -4.93 16.68
CA ASP A 429 3.26 -4.09 17.44
C ASP A 429 3.16 -4.53 18.91
N PHE A 430 3.17 -3.55 19.80
CA PHE A 430 3.02 -3.70 21.25
C PHE A 430 1.67 -3.20 21.74
N THR A 431 0.90 -2.49 20.91
CA THR A 431 -0.38 -1.90 21.32
C THR A 431 -1.48 -2.93 21.16
N GLU A 432 -1.92 -3.55 22.24
CA GLU A 432 -2.99 -4.52 22.16
C GLU A 432 -4.35 -3.83 21.95
N SER A 433 -4.97 -4.09 20.81
CA SER A 433 -6.33 -3.66 20.53
C SER A 433 -7.11 -4.72 19.75
N ALA A 434 -8.44 -4.74 19.92
CA ALA A 434 -9.30 -5.59 19.12
C ALA A 434 -9.18 -5.29 17.61
N GLY A 435 -9.05 -4.01 17.26
CA GLY A 435 -8.91 -3.57 15.87
C GLY A 435 -7.65 -4.13 15.21
N GLU A 436 -6.49 -3.97 15.83
CA GLU A 436 -5.21 -4.49 15.31
C GLU A 436 -5.16 -6.02 15.36
N PHE A 437 -5.74 -6.64 16.38
CA PHE A 437 -5.83 -8.10 16.46
C PHE A 437 -6.65 -8.71 15.32
N LEU A 438 -7.77 -8.08 14.94
CA LEU A 438 -8.62 -8.56 13.85
C LEU A 438 -8.12 -8.08 12.47
N GLY A 439 -7.44 -6.94 12.42
CA GLY A 439 -6.90 -6.30 11.22
C GLY A 439 -5.50 -6.77 10.80
N GLY A 440 -4.75 -7.44 11.69
CA GLY A 440 -3.39 -7.91 11.42
C GLY A 440 -3.29 -9.28 10.73
N PRO A 441 -2.09 -9.89 10.68
CA PRO A 441 -1.91 -11.25 10.16
C PRO A 441 -2.61 -12.29 11.04
N PRO A 442 -2.82 -13.54 10.55
CA PRO A 442 -3.26 -14.64 11.41
C PRO A 442 -2.37 -14.75 12.65
N ARG A 443 -2.97 -14.72 13.84
CA ARG A 443 -2.25 -14.51 15.09
C ARG A 443 -2.77 -15.40 16.22
N ILE A 444 -1.82 -15.86 17.04
CA ILE A 444 -2.05 -16.43 18.36
C ILE A 444 -1.50 -15.42 19.38
N ALA A 445 -2.37 -14.67 20.04
CA ALA A 445 -2.00 -13.82 21.16
C ALA A 445 -2.06 -14.67 22.43
N ALA A 446 -0.89 -15.04 22.98
CA ALA A 446 -0.81 -15.80 24.21
C ALA A 446 -0.84 -14.88 25.43
N LEU A 447 -0.24 -13.70 25.33
CA LEU A 447 -0.42 -12.56 26.22
C LEU A 447 0.14 -11.37 25.45
N TRP A 448 -0.63 -10.85 24.50
CA TRP A 448 -0.17 -9.74 23.66
C TRP A 448 -0.27 -8.44 24.46
N ASP A 449 0.90 -7.85 24.71
CA ASP A 449 1.13 -6.66 25.56
C ASP A 449 2.59 -6.20 25.31
N ASP A 450 2.97 -5.02 25.78
CA ASP A 450 4.31 -4.41 25.67
C ASP A 450 5.38 -5.15 26.52
N LEU A 451 5.66 -6.41 26.14
CA LEU A 451 6.62 -7.31 26.82
C LEU A 451 8.03 -7.14 26.26
N SER A 452 9.00 -7.05 27.17
CA SER A 452 10.37 -6.69 26.82
C SER A 452 11.40 -7.69 27.38
N PRO A 453 11.85 -8.67 26.57
CA PRO A 453 12.98 -9.55 26.90
C PRO A 453 14.27 -8.78 27.23
N ASN A 454 14.42 -7.55 26.72
CA ASN A 454 15.53 -6.65 27.03
C ASN A 454 15.65 -6.30 28.52
N ASN A 455 14.52 -6.29 29.22
CA ASN A 455 14.41 -5.90 30.62
C ASN A 455 14.54 -7.08 31.59
N GLY A 456 14.41 -8.30 31.11
CA GLY A 456 14.53 -9.51 31.92
C GLY A 456 13.87 -10.73 31.29
N GLY A 457 14.03 -11.87 31.95
CA GLY A 457 13.48 -13.13 31.44
C GLY A 457 14.20 -13.62 30.18
N ARG A 458 13.54 -14.51 29.44
CA ARG A 458 13.95 -14.95 28.10
C ARG A 458 12.78 -15.53 27.32
N VAL A 459 12.87 -15.44 26.01
CA VAL A 459 12.02 -16.15 25.06
C VAL A 459 12.84 -17.25 24.41
N SER A 460 12.30 -18.45 24.31
CA SER A 460 13.00 -19.60 23.73
C SER A 460 12.04 -20.50 22.98
N PHE A 461 12.54 -21.37 22.11
CA PHE A 461 11.71 -22.40 21.48
C PHE A 461 12.31 -23.80 21.59
N ALA A 462 11.41 -24.78 21.61
CA ALA A 462 11.73 -26.20 21.53
C ALA A 462 10.93 -26.83 20.38
N ALA A 463 11.62 -27.64 19.57
CA ALA A 463 11.02 -28.29 18.42
C ALA A 463 11.19 -29.81 18.47
N SER A 464 10.15 -30.53 18.04
CA SER A 464 10.18 -31.97 17.79
C SER A 464 9.31 -32.29 16.58
N LYS A 465 9.40 -33.52 16.06
CA LYS A 465 8.57 -33.97 14.93
C LYS A 465 7.04 -33.89 15.13
N ASN A 466 6.57 -33.67 16.36
CA ASN A 466 5.16 -33.70 16.76
C ASN A 466 4.67 -32.44 17.48
N ALA A 467 5.58 -31.61 18.00
CA ALA A 467 5.24 -30.40 18.74
C ALA A 467 6.31 -29.32 18.54
N PHE A 468 5.88 -28.06 18.50
CA PHE A 468 6.70 -26.86 18.53
C PHE A 468 6.20 -25.99 19.69
N THR A 469 7.09 -25.59 20.59
CA THR A 469 6.74 -24.83 21.78
C THR A 469 7.59 -23.57 21.86
N VAL A 470 6.96 -22.42 22.04
CA VAL A 470 7.60 -21.15 22.40
C VAL A 470 7.35 -20.90 23.88
N SER A 471 8.40 -20.60 24.61
CA SER A 471 8.38 -20.38 26.07
C SER A 471 8.82 -18.96 26.38
N PHE A 472 7.94 -18.20 27.02
CA PHE A 472 8.25 -16.95 27.69
C PHE A 472 8.48 -17.26 29.16
N GLU A 473 9.68 -16.99 29.69
CA GLU A 473 10.02 -17.24 31.09
C GLU A 473 10.46 -15.95 31.78
N ASP A 474 9.67 -15.52 32.77
CA ASP A 474 9.87 -14.32 33.58
C ASP A 474 10.09 -13.03 32.75
N VAL A 475 9.43 -12.90 31.59
CA VAL A 475 9.56 -11.72 30.70
C VAL A 475 8.72 -10.56 31.27
N PRO A 476 9.32 -9.42 31.63
CA PRO A 476 8.59 -8.26 32.16
C PRO A 476 7.99 -7.41 31.04
N GLU A 477 7.10 -6.48 31.41
CA GLU A 477 6.68 -5.39 30.52
C GLU A 477 7.83 -4.36 30.31
N PHE A 478 7.79 -3.55 29.25
CA PHE A 478 8.81 -2.55 28.90
C PHE A 478 9.13 -1.55 30.03
N PHE A 479 8.14 -1.17 30.83
CA PHE A 479 8.36 -0.30 31.99
C PHE A 479 8.98 -1.03 33.21
N ASN A 480 9.51 -2.26 33.02
CA ASN A 480 10.09 -3.13 34.04
C ASN A 480 9.10 -3.48 35.17
N THR A 481 7.82 -3.60 34.84
CA THR A 481 6.78 -4.11 35.74
C THR A 481 6.62 -5.61 35.55
N GLY A 482 6.53 -6.34 36.67
CA GLY A 482 6.12 -7.73 36.63
C GLY A 482 7.15 -8.75 36.11
N ALA A 483 6.65 -9.96 35.88
CA ALA A 483 7.29 -11.10 35.23
C ALA A 483 6.18 -12.04 34.72
N ASN A 484 6.16 -12.29 33.41
CA ASN A 484 5.14 -13.09 32.74
C ASN A 484 5.76 -14.37 32.20
N SER A 485 5.12 -15.51 32.48
CA SER A 485 5.57 -16.83 32.03
C SER A 485 4.44 -17.64 31.44
N PHE A 486 4.61 -18.11 30.22
CA PHE A 486 3.65 -18.97 29.51
C PHE A 486 4.33 -19.73 28.37
N ASP A 487 3.77 -20.89 28.02
CA ASP A 487 4.22 -21.73 26.92
C ASP A 487 3.14 -21.82 25.84
N VAL A 488 3.47 -21.51 24.58
CA VAL A 488 2.60 -21.67 23.41
C VAL A 488 3.03 -22.91 22.64
N THR A 489 2.20 -23.94 22.61
CA THR A 489 2.49 -25.22 21.94
C THR A 489 1.59 -25.45 20.73
N LEU A 490 2.21 -25.62 19.57
CA LEU A 490 1.58 -26.07 18.33
C LEU A 490 1.74 -27.58 18.19
N THR A 491 0.66 -28.31 17.88
CA THR A 491 0.66 -29.77 17.81
C THR A 491 0.34 -30.31 16.42
N ARG A 492 1.23 -31.16 15.88
CA ARG A 492 1.13 -31.66 14.49
C ARG A 492 -0.14 -32.48 14.19
N ALA A 493 -0.55 -33.32 15.13
CA ALA A 493 -1.56 -34.34 14.85
C ALA A 493 -2.98 -33.79 14.70
N SER A 494 -3.21 -32.56 15.16
CA SER A 494 -4.53 -31.97 15.28
C SER A 494 -4.58 -30.47 15.00
N ASP A 495 -3.44 -29.87 14.62
CA ASP A 495 -3.31 -28.42 14.44
C ASP A 495 -3.91 -27.64 15.62
N HIS A 496 -3.68 -28.11 16.85
CA HIS A 496 -4.15 -27.41 18.04
C HIS A 496 -3.08 -26.46 18.56
N VAL A 497 -3.56 -25.34 19.10
CA VAL A 497 -2.79 -24.41 19.91
C VAL A 497 -3.14 -24.66 21.37
N ILE A 498 -2.12 -24.77 22.22
CA ILE A 498 -2.27 -24.87 23.68
C ILE A 498 -1.39 -23.78 24.29
N VAL A 499 -1.96 -22.94 25.14
CA VAL A 499 -1.23 -21.96 25.94
C VAL A 499 -1.33 -22.38 27.41
N ASP A 500 -0.18 -22.73 27.99
CA ASP A 500 -0.05 -23.09 29.40
C ASP A 500 0.56 -21.91 30.17
N TYR A 501 -0.22 -21.30 31.07
CA TYR A 501 0.19 -20.13 31.83
C TYR A 501 0.85 -20.50 33.15
N GLY A 502 2.00 -19.90 33.41
CA GLY A 502 2.68 -19.89 34.69
C GLY A 502 2.23 -18.72 35.55
N ALA A 503 3.20 -18.00 36.13
CA ALA A 503 2.95 -16.72 36.78
C ALA A 503 2.78 -15.64 35.71
N VAL A 504 1.69 -14.89 35.79
CA VAL A 504 1.40 -13.73 34.94
C VAL A 504 1.09 -12.56 35.86
N SER A 505 1.76 -11.44 35.64
CA SER A 505 1.59 -10.21 36.43
C SER A 505 1.14 -9.02 35.60
N ALA A 506 1.13 -9.15 34.27
CA ALA A 506 0.56 -8.17 33.36
C ALA A 506 -0.85 -7.79 33.83
N PRO A 507 -1.12 -6.50 34.05
CA PRO A 507 -2.42 -6.07 34.56
C PRO A 507 -3.49 -6.06 33.44
N ASP A 508 -3.07 -5.90 32.19
CA ASP A 508 -3.83 -5.88 30.95
C ASP A 508 -3.22 -6.89 29.94
N GLY A 509 -3.54 -6.73 28.66
CA GLY A 509 -3.11 -7.61 27.58
C GLY A 509 -4.28 -8.26 26.82
N LEU A 510 -3.98 -8.88 25.68
CA LEU A 510 -4.94 -9.62 24.85
C LEU A 510 -4.57 -11.10 24.76
N VAL A 511 -5.57 -11.97 24.89
CA VAL A 511 -5.42 -13.42 24.71
C VAL A 511 -6.42 -13.94 23.71
N GLY A 512 -5.96 -14.65 22.67
CA GLY A 512 -6.87 -15.17 21.66
C GLY A 512 -6.20 -15.78 20.44
N VAL A 513 -7.05 -16.23 19.52
CA VAL A 513 -6.66 -16.61 18.15
C VAL A 513 -7.54 -15.87 17.16
N THR A 514 -6.92 -15.33 16.11
CA THR A 514 -7.57 -14.65 14.98
C THR A 514 -7.04 -15.18 13.66
N CYS A 515 -7.91 -15.17 12.65
CA CYS A 515 -7.55 -15.46 11.28
C CYS A 515 -6.97 -14.25 10.54
N GLY A 516 -6.88 -13.10 11.20
CA GLY A 516 -6.38 -11.87 10.61
C GLY A 516 -7.35 -11.29 9.57
N CYS A 517 -6.99 -10.15 8.99
CA CYS A 517 -7.90 -9.38 8.15
C CYS A 517 -8.32 -10.07 6.84
N GLU A 518 -7.53 -11.04 6.36
CA GLU A 518 -7.88 -11.86 5.19
C GLU A 518 -9.19 -12.64 5.38
N VAL A 519 -9.60 -12.87 6.63
CA VAL A 519 -10.76 -13.71 6.97
C VAL A 519 -11.63 -13.12 8.09
N ALA A 520 -11.10 -12.28 8.97
CA ALA A 520 -11.85 -11.61 10.03
C ALA A 520 -12.65 -10.41 9.48
N SER A 521 -13.78 -10.12 10.11
CA SER A 521 -14.67 -8.99 9.78
C SER A 521 -14.29 -7.69 10.46
N GLY A 522 -13.40 -7.73 11.47
CA GLY A 522 -13.12 -6.60 12.37
C GLY A 522 -14.24 -6.32 13.38
N SER A 523 -15.31 -7.11 13.39
CA SER A 523 -16.49 -6.95 14.26
C SER A 523 -16.76 -8.18 15.13
N GLU A 524 -15.81 -9.10 15.21
CA GLU A 524 -15.88 -10.28 16.06
C GLU A 524 -16.05 -9.86 17.53
N PRO A 525 -17.01 -10.44 18.28
CA PRO A 525 -17.22 -10.09 19.67
C PRO A 525 -16.17 -10.73 20.57
N GLU A 526 -15.79 -10.01 21.62
CA GLU A 526 -15.00 -10.55 22.73
C GLU A 526 -15.72 -11.70 23.44
N ILE A 527 -14.94 -12.65 23.94
CA ILE A 527 -15.38 -13.75 24.80
C ILE A 527 -14.56 -13.77 26.08
N ASP A 528 -15.10 -14.40 27.13
CA ASP A 528 -14.29 -14.83 28.28
C ASP A 528 -13.50 -16.08 27.87
N VAL A 529 -12.17 -15.96 27.73
CA VAL A 529 -11.31 -17.08 27.34
C VAL A 529 -11.09 -18.07 28.48
N ARG A 530 -11.34 -17.67 29.75
CA ARG A 530 -11.14 -18.49 30.94
C ARG A 530 -12.44 -18.88 31.64
N THR A 531 -13.31 -19.60 30.93
CA THR A 531 -14.54 -20.16 31.54
C THR A 531 -14.31 -21.27 32.59
N GLN A 532 -13.10 -21.84 32.70
CA GLN A 532 -12.76 -22.89 33.67
C GLN A 532 -11.41 -22.66 34.36
N PRO A 533 -11.25 -23.07 35.64
CA PRO A 533 -10.04 -22.77 36.40
C PRO A 533 -8.79 -23.53 35.93
N ASN A 534 -8.94 -24.67 35.25
CA ASN A 534 -7.83 -25.55 34.86
C ASN A 534 -7.60 -25.59 33.33
N LEU A 535 -8.61 -25.99 32.56
CA LEU A 535 -8.53 -26.09 31.10
C LEU A 535 -9.79 -25.49 30.47
N THR A 536 -9.62 -24.48 29.63
CA THR A 536 -10.67 -24.01 28.73
C THR A 536 -10.37 -24.45 27.31
N SER A 537 -11.39 -24.88 26.57
CA SER A 537 -11.24 -25.32 25.17
C SER A 537 -12.20 -24.54 24.29
N HIS A 538 -11.63 -23.81 23.32
CA HIS A 538 -12.38 -23.05 22.32
C HIS A 538 -12.34 -23.77 20.97
N ASN A 539 -13.50 -23.93 20.34
CA ASN A 539 -13.62 -24.58 19.05
C ASN A 539 -13.71 -23.52 17.95
N MET A 540 -12.71 -23.48 17.08
CA MET A 540 -12.58 -22.46 16.03
C MET A 540 -13.34 -22.78 14.75
N ASN A 541 -14.07 -23.91 14.69
CA ASN A 541 -14.84 -24.26 13.51
C ASN A 541 -15.95 -23.23 13.23
N GLY A 542 -15.77 -22.42 12.19
CA GLY A 542 -16.66 -21.34 11.79
C GLY A 542 -16.49 -20.04 12.59
N LEU A 543 -15.43 -19.93 13.40
CA LEU A 543 -15.05 -18.69 14.07
C LEU A 543 -13.78 -18.14 13.45
N THR A 544 -13.83 -16.87 13.06
CA THR A 544 -12.71 -16.12 12.48
C THR A 544 -11.80 -15.53 13.55
N ALA A 545 -12.33 -15.27 14.75
CA ALA A 545 -11.56 -14.97 15.94
C ALA A 545 -12.26 -15.45 17.22
N ALA A 546 -11.47 -15.64 18.28
CA ALA A 546 -11.92 -15.91 19.63
C ALA A 546 -10.88 -15.36 20.61
N TYR A 547 -11.21 -14.24 21.26
CA TYR A 547 -10.27 -13.48 22.08
C TYR A 547 -10.94 -12.77 23.24
N GLU A 548 -10.12 -12.40 24.22
CA GLU A 548 -10.44 -11.54 25.36
C GLU A 548 -9.39 -10.44 25.44
N LEU A 549 -9.83 -9.19 25.57
CA LEU A 549 -8.98 -8.04 25.87
C LEU A 549 -9.15 -7.69 27.35
N PHE A 550 -8.08 -7.77 28.13
CA PHE A 550 -8.12 -7.48 29.55
C PHE A 550 -7.90 -5.99 29.80
N ALA A 551 -8.84 -5.32 30.46
CA ALA A 551 -8.56 -4.02 31.05
C ALA A 551 -7.74 -4.19 32.35
N PHE A 552 -7.09 -3.11 32.80
CA PHE A 552 -6.23 -3.12 33.99
C PHE A 552 -6.88 -3.81 35.21
N GLY A 553 -6.30 -4.94 35.64
CA GLY A 553 -6.71 -5.73 36.79
C GLY A 553 -7.77 -6.80 36.51
N GLU A 554 -8.15 -7.00 35.24
CA GLU A 554 -9.11 -8.01 34.81
C GLU A 554 -8.42 -9.32 34.37
N ASN A 555 -7.13 -9.29 34.06
CA ASN A 555 -6.36 -10.47 33.65
C ASN A 555 -6.48 -11.62 34.66
N ASP A 556 -7.03 -12.74 34.21
CA ASP A 556 -7.27 -13.91 35.03
C ASP A 556 -6.58 -15.18 34.53
N VAL A 557 -5.75 -15.15 33.49
CA VAL A 557 -5.22 -16.38 32.85
C VAL A 557 -4.13 -17.08 33.66
N ALA A 558 -3.59 -16.46 34.72
CA ALA A 558 -2.52 -17.03 35.55
C ALA A 558 -2.85 -18.45 36.07
N GLY A 559 -1.94 -19.39 35.78
CA GLY A 559 -2.05 -20.81 36.15
C GLY A 559 -3.10 -21.61 35.37
N ALA A 560 -3.74 -21.04 34.34
CA ALA A 560 -4.68 -21.72 33.48
C ALA A 560 -3.98 -22.42 32.30
N SER A 561 -4.72 -23.30 31.63
CA SER A 561 -4.39 -23.84 30.31
C SER A 561 -5.55 -23.49 29.37
N ILE A 562 -5.26 -22.88 28.23
CA ILE A 562 -6.26 -22.54 27.21
C ILE A 562 -5.87 -23.26 25.93
N GLN A 563 -6.82 -23.93 25.29
CA GLN A 563 -6.59 -24.59 24.01
C GLN A 563 -7.59 -24.16 22.94
N TRP A 564 -7.10 -23.99 21.71
CA TRP A 564 -7.90 -23.75 20.51
C TRP A 564 -7.81 -24.97 19.59
N VAL A 565 -8.96 -25.44 19.14
CA VAL A 565 -9.09 -26.69 18.36
C VAL A 565 -9.86 -26.47 17.07
N ASN A 566 -9.65 -27.35 16.07
CA ASN A 566 -10.24 -27.28 14.73
C ASN A 566 -9.88 -25.99 13.96
N LEU A 567 -8.62 -25.57 14.04
CA LEU A 567 -8.06 -24.44 13.28
C LEU A 567 -7.85 -24.78 11.79
N ASP A 568 -7.97 -26.06 11.41
CA ASP A 568 -7.72 -26.59 10.08
C ASP A 568 -8.89 -26.42 9.09
N LYS A 569 -10.01 -25.84 9.52
CA LYS A 569 -11.23 -25.76 8.70
C LYS A 569 -11.18 -24.54 7.78
N PRO A 570 -11.32 -24.73 6.45
CA PRO A 570 -11.39 -23.61 5.53
C PRO A 570 -12.73 -22.89 5.68
N PHE A 571 -12.71 -21.60 5.39
CA PHE A 571 -13.90 -20.77 5.26
C PHE A 571 -14.40 -20.84 3.81
N VAL A 572 -15.71 -20.77 3.63
CA VAL A 572 -16.35 -20.87 2.30
C VAL A 572 -17.33 -19.71 2.19
N ASP A 573 -17.22 -18.95 1.10
CA ASP A 573 -18.20 -17.95 0.75
C ASP A 573 -19.55 -18.63 0.46
N PRO A 574 -20.61 -18.35 1.23
CA PRO A 574 -21.92 -18.96 1.02
C PRO A 574 -22.71 -18.34 -0.13
N PHE A 575 -22.26 -17.23 -0.72
CA PHE A 575 -22.93 -16.54 -1.83
C PHE A 575 -22.57 -17.14 -3.19
N GLU A 576 -21.44 -17.83 -3.26
CA GLU A 576 -20.92 -18.42 -4.49
C GLU A 576 -21.80 -19.56 -5.06
N PRO A 577 -21.99 -19.65 -6.39
CA PRO A 577 -21.41 -18.79 -7.42
C PRO A 577 -22.20 -17.47 -7.64
N ASN A 578 -21.52 -16.32 -7.61
CA ASN A 578 -22.10 -15.00 -7.91
C ASN A 578 -21.25 -14.12 -8.85
N ASP A 579 -20.40 -14.75 -9.66
CA ASP A 579 -19.48 -14.17 -10.67
C ASP A 579 -20.07 -13.34 -11.83
N SER A 580 -21.38 -13.07 -11.84
CA SER A 580 -22.01 -12.37 -12.96
C SER A 580 -23.35 -11.74 -12.59
N PRO A 581 -23.85 -10.74 -13.36
CA PRO A 581 -25.20 -10.21 -13.17
C PRO A 581 -26.30 -11.28 -13.25
N GLY A 582 -26.07 -12.38 -13.98
CA GLY A 582 -27.03 -13.48 -14.11
C GLY A 582 -27.05 -14.45 -12.92
N SER A 583 -25.99 -14.46 -12.11
CA SER A 583 -25.83 -15.24 -10.88
C SER A 583 -25.88 -14.38 -9.62
N ALA A 584 -26.10 -13.07 -9.75
CA ALA A 584 -26.09 -12.12 -8.65
C ALA A 584 -26.97 -12.55 -7.47
N THR A 585 -26.43 -12.43 -6.26
CA THR A 585 -27.12 -12.78 -5.01
C THR A 585 -28.12 -11.68 -4.61
N PRO A 586 -29.43 -11.96 -4.50
CA PRO A 586 -30.39 -10.97 -4.02
C PRO A 586 -30.19 -10.69 -2.52
N ILE A 587 -30.06 -9.41 -2.14
CA ILE A 587 -29.88 -8.97 -0.75
C ILE A 587 -31.01 -8.02 -0.32
N PRO A 588 -31.37 -7.99 0.98
CA PRO A 588 -32.28 -6.97 1.51
C PRO A 588 -31.57 -5.60 1.61
N THR A 589 -32.31 -4.53 1.84
CA THR A 589 -31.72 -3.23 2.24
C THR A 589 -32.38 -2.74 3.54
N PRO A 590 -31.61 -2.38 4.58
CA PRO A 590 -30.15 -2.40 4.63
C PRO A 590 -29.58 -3.84 4.68
N PHE A 591 -28.35 -4.01 4.18
CA PHE A 591 -27.57 -5.23 4.24
C PHE A 591 -26.17 -4.92 4.74
N ASN A 592 -25.64 -5.78 5.61
CA ASN A 592 -24.28 -5.72 6.11
C ASN A 592 -23.72 -7.14 6.20
N SER A 593 -22.57 -7.40 5.56
CA SER A 593 -22.00 -8.73 5.51
C SER A 593 -21.12 -9.10 6.72
N ALA A 594 -20.96 -8.28 7.77
CA ALA A 594 -20.02 -8.58 8.87
C ALA A 594 -20.23 -9.97 9.52
N SER A 595 -21.48 -10.45 9.58
CA SER A 595 -21.86 -11.74 10.18
C SER A 595 -21.81 -12.95 9.21
N VAL A 596 -21.51 -12.74 7.94
CA VAL A 596 -21.47 -13.76 6.88
C VAL A 596 -20.17 -13.59 6.09
N LEU A 597 -19.51 -14.67 5.70
CA LEU A 597 -18.28 -14.52 4.92
C LEU A 597 -18.62 -13.96 3.52
N THR A 598 -17.84 -12.98 3.07
CA THR A 598 -17.83 -12.44 1.70
C THR A 598 -16.37 -12.30 1.30
N THR A 599 -15.93 -12.95 0.23
CA THR A 599 -14.50 -13.02 -0.14
C THR A 599 -14.29 -12.97 -1.64
N ILE A 600 -13.34 -12.16 -2.09
CA ILE A 600 -12.78 -12.29 -3.44
C ILE A 600 -11.69 -13.37 -3.38
N SER A 601 -11.91 -14.52 -3.99
CA SER A 601 -10.98 -15.65 -4.02
C SER A 601 -11.26 -16.64 -5.17
N PRO A 602 -10.25 -17.02 -5.97
CA PRO A 602 -8.83 -16.66 -5.86
C PRO A 602 -8.55 -15.23 -6.31
N GLN A 603 -7.35 -14.72 -5.99
CA GLN A 603 -6.81 -13.52 -6.65
C GLN A 603 -6.79 -13.78 -8.16
N GLY A 604 -7.43 -12.89 -8.93
CA GLY A 604 -7.65 -13.11 -10.34
C GLY A 604 -8.71 -14.21 -10.58
N GLY A 605 -9.89 -13.81 -11.06
CA GLY A 605 -10.93 -14.70 -11.58
C GLY A 605 -12.20 -14.78 -10.75
N ASP A 606 -12.41 -13.87 -9.80
CA ASP A 606 -13.61 -13.78 -8.96
C ASP A 606 -14.15 -12.33 -8.95
N VAL A 607 -15.47 -12.19 -9.06
CA VAL A 607 -16.22 -10.94 -8.96
C VAL A 607 -17.56 -11.19 -8.29
N ASP A 608 -17.81 -10.58 -7.15
CA ASP A 608 -19.04 -10.81 -6.40
C ASP A 608 -20.17 -9.88 -6.86
N TYR A 609 -21.22 -10.42 -7.50
CA TYR A 609 -22.43 -9.66 -7.82
C TYR A 609 -23.54 -9.85 -6.77
N PHE A 610 -24.12 -8.74 -6.32
CA PHE A 610 -25.33 -8.67 -5.49
C PHE A 610 -26.45 -7.92 -6.22
N ALA A 611 -27.71 -8.22 -5.91
CA ALA A 611 -28.88 -7.60 -6.53
C ALA A 611 -29.79 -6.91 -5.51
N VAL A 612 -30.21 -5.69 -5.83
CA VAL A 612 -31.15 -4.88 -5.04
C VAL A 612 -32.28 -4.32 -5.92
N ASP A 613 -33.49 -4.25 -5.37
CA ASP A 613 -34.62 -3.56 -6.01
C ASP A 613 -34.70 -2.12 -5.49
N ALA A 614 -34.62 -1.14 -6.39
CA ALA A 614 -34.58 0.28 -6.06
C ALA A 614 -35.60 1.09 -6.88
N ALA A 615 -36.04 2.22 -6.33
CA ALA A 615 -36.99 3.15 -6.94
C ALA A 615 -36.31 4.44 -7.41
N ALA A 616 -36.86 5.05 -8.45
CA ALA A 616 -36.34 6.30 -8.99
C ALA A 616 -36.27 7.41 -7.92
N GLY A 617 -35.14 8.09 -7.84
CA GLY A 617 -34.88 9.17 -6.88
C GLY A 617 -34.41 8.71 -5.50
N GLN A 618 -34.24 7.40 -5.27
CA GLN A 618 -33.48 6.90 -4.14
C GLN A 618 -31.97 7.05 -4.40
N THR A 619 -31.16 7.12 -3.34
CA THR A 619 -29.71 6.95 -3.43
C THR A 619 -29.32 5.57 -2.91
N LEU A 620 -28.60 4.81 -3.73
CA LEU A 620 -27.92 3.59 -3.35
C LEU A 620 -26.56 3.94 -2.74
N LYS A 621 -26.39 3.64 -1.46
CA LYS A 621 -25.11 3.68 -0.75
C LYS A 621 -24.51 2.28 -0.76
N VAL A 622 -23.29 2.15 -1.26
CA VAL A 622 -22.50 0.90 -1.25
C VAL A 622 -21.14 1.22 -0.67
N GLU A 623 -20.73 0.49 0.37
CA GLU A 623 -19.47 0.72 1.06
C GLU A 623 -18.79 -0.60 1.40
N ILE A 624 -17.49 -0.71 1.14
CA ILE A 624 -16.67 -1.72 1.78
C ILE A 624 -16.14 -1.13 3.09
N THR A 625 -16.70 -1.57 4.22
CA THR A 625 -16.38 -0.98 5.54
C THR A 625 -15.17 -1.63 6.21
N ASN A 626 -14.75 -2.81 5.74
CA ASN A 626 -13.53 -3.47 6.18
C ASN A 626 -13.02 -4.48 5.14
N GLY A 627 -11.69 -4.66 5.07
CA GLY A 627 -11.00 -5.61 4.19
C GLY A 627 -9.50 -5.29 4.11
N CYS A 628 -8.69 -6.31 3.81
CA CYS A 628 -7.24 -6.18 3.57
C CYS A 628 -6.90 -6.26 2.08
N LEU A 629 -7.73 -5.63 1.26
CA LEU A 629 -7.64 -5.65 -0.19
C LEU A 629 -7.84 -4.25 -0.72
N ASP A 630 -7.45 -4.05 -1.97
CA ASP A 630 -7.69 -2.83 -2.74
C ASP A 630 -8.99 -3.06 -3.51
N SER A 631 -10.12 -2.62 -2.94
CA SER A 631 -11.45 -3.00 -3.45
C SER A 631 -11.85 -2.17 -4.65
N LEU A 632 -12.80 -2.67 -5.41
CA LEU A 632 -13.45 -1.95 -6.50
C LEU A 632 -14.95 -2.24 -6.49
N ILE A 633 -15.79 -1.21 -6.41
CA ILE A 633 -17.25 -1.31 -6.49
C ILE A 633 -17.74 -0.87 -7.86
N GLY A 634 -18.68 -1.62 -8.45
CA GLY A 634 -19.41 -1.24 -9.67
C GLY A 634 -20.92 -1.33 -9.50
N VAL A 635 -21.68 -0.41 -10.10
CA VAL A 635 -23.15 -0.47 -10.15
C VAL A 635 -23.61 -0.66 -11.59
N PHE A 636 -24.48 -1.64 -11.82
CA PHE A 636 -25.00 -2.01 -13.14
C PHE A 636 -26.53 -1.93 -13.18
N ASP A 637 -27.08 -1.60 -14.35
CA ASP A 637 -28.52 -1.72 -14.60
C ASP A 637 -28.96 -3.19 -14.82
N ALA A 638 -30.28 -3.41 -14.88
CA ALA A 638 -30.86 -4.73 -15.15
C ALA A 638 -30.45 -5.37 -16.50
N ALA A 639 -29.86 -4.59 -17.43
CA ALA A 639 -29.35 -5.08 -18.71
C ALA A 639 -27.85 -5.43 -18.66
N GLY A 640 -27.18 -5.18 -17.53
CA GLY A 640 -25.75 -5.42 -17.33
C GLY A 640 -24.85 -4.29 -17.84
N ASN A 641 -25.39 -3.08 -18.03
CA ASN A 641 -24.55 -1.92 -18.36
C ASN A 641 -24.00 -1.30 -17.06
N LEU A 642 -22.69 -1.05 -17.01
CA LEU A 642 -22.03 -0.33 -15.93
C LEU A 642 -22.50 1.14 -15.91
N LEU A 643 -22.91 1.62 -14.74
CA LEU A 643 -23.45 2.96 -14.51
C LEU A 643 -22.53 3.84 -13.66
N ALA A 644 -21.85 3.24 -12.67
CA ALA A 644 -20.94 3.93 -11.76
C ALA A 644 -19.89 2.95 -11.23
N ILE A 645 -18.73 3.48 -10.83
CA ILE A 645 -17.58 2.73 -10.34
C ILE A 645 -16.82 3.58 -9.30
N ASP A 646 -16.19 2.92 -8.33
CA ASP A 646 -15.33 3.54 -7.32
C ASP A 646 -14.26 2.55 -6.83
N ASP A 647 -13.00 2.99 -6.70
CA ASP A 647 -11.85 2.24 -6.18
C ASP A 647 -11.50 2.65 -4.74
N ASP A 648 -11.20 3.93 -4.50
CA ASP A 648 -10.68 4.42 -3.21
C ASP A 648 -11.58 5.48 -2.55
N GLY A 649 -12.89 5.45 -2.79
CA GLY A 649 -13.83 6.43 -2.23
C GLY A 649 -14.03 6.32 -0.72
N GLY A 650 -13.67 5.18 -0.12
CA GLY A 650 -13.89 4.83 1.28
C GLY A 650 -12.66 5.00 2.17
N THR A 651 -12.55 4.18 3.23
CA THR A 651 -11.42 4.25 4.16
C THR A 651 -10.19 3.55 3.57
N GLY A 652 -9.08 4.28 3.40
CA GLY A 652 -7.84 3.68 2.88
C GLY A 652 -7.96 3.34 1.40
N LEU A 653 -7.77 2.06 1.06
CA LEU A 653 -7.93 1.51 -0.30
C LEU A 653 -9.30 0.83 -0.51
N LEU A 654 -10.26 1.15 0.35
CA LEU A 654 -11.60 0.58 0.28
C LEU A 654 -12.52 1.51 -0.48
N SER A 655 -13.50 0.94 -1.17
CA SER A 655 -14.40 1.66 -2.06
C SER A 655 -15.66 2.12 -1.33
N PHE A 656 -16.15 3.29 -1.72
CA PHE A 656 -17.41 3.86 -1.25
C PHE A 656 -18.10 4.61 -2.39
N LEU A 657 -19.36 4.25 -2.64
CA LEU A 657 -20.11 4.75 -3.78
C LEU A 657 -21.53 5.17 -3.38
N LEU A 658 -21.87 6.39 -3.79
CA LEU A 658 -23.23 6.94 -3.75
C LEU A 658 -23.77 7.07 -5.16
N PHE A 659 -24.93 6.45 -5.42
CA PHE A 659 -25.53 6.43 -6.76
C PHE A 659 -27.03 6.78 -6.72
N GLU A 660 -27.42 7.89 -7.36
CA GLU A 660 -28.84 8.25 -7.53
C GLU A 660 -29.50 7.31 -8.54
N ILE A 661 -30.58 6.65 -8.12
CA ILE A 661 -31.33 5.68 -8.91
C ILE A 661 -32.17 6.40 -9.97
N PRO A 662 -31.88 6.23 -11.27
CA PRO A 662 -32.58 6.98 -12.33
C PRO A 662 -33.98 6.45 -12.65
N ALA A 663 -34.27 5.18 -12.35
CA ALA A 663 -35.53 4.53 -12.70
C ALA A 663 -35.84 3.36 -11.75
N ASP A 664 -37.12 3.06 -11.56
CA ASP A 664 -37.53 1.86 -10.81
C ASP A 664 -37.00 0.59 -11.50
N GLY A 665 -36.36 -0.29 -10.73
CA GLY A 665 -35.85 -1.55 -11.26
C GLY A 665 -34.88 -2.28 -10.32
N THR A 666 -34.36 -3.40 -10.81
CA THR A 666 -33.28 -4.13 -10.15
C THR A 666 -31.94 -3.58 -10.62
N TYR A 667 -31.04 -3.34 -9.67
CA TYR A 667 -29.65 -2.92 -9.91
C TYR A 667 -28.71 -4.00 -9.36
N PHE A 668 -27.56 -4.16 -10.02
CA PHE A 668 -26.51 -5.07 -9.55
C PHE A 668 -25.34 -4.27 -9.00
N ILE A 669 -24.80 -4.74 -7.88
CA ILE A 669 -23.60 -4.23 -7.24
C ILE A 669 -22.54 -5.30 -7.48
N ALA A 670 -21.42 -4.94 -8.11
CA ALA A 670 -20.26 -5.79 -8.26
C ALA A 670 -19.19 -5.36 -7.27
N VAL A 671 -18.54 -6.33 -6.62
CA VAL A 671 -17.34 -6.13 -5.82
C VAL A 671 -16.21 -6.93 -6.47
N SER A 672 -15.10 -6.27 -6.75
CA SER A 672 -13.85 -6.88 -7.23
C SER A 672 -12.66 -6.17 -6.55
N THR A 673 -11.46 -6.33 -7.09
CA THR A 673 -10.25 -5.65 -6.62
C THR A 673 -9.54 -4.89 -7.74
N PHE A 674 -8.81 -3.83 -7.41
CA PHE A 674 -8.06 -3.07 -8.40
C PHE A 674 -6.93 -3.90 -9.04
N PRO A 675 -6.64 -3.76 -10.34
CA PRO A 675 -7.33 -2.95 -11.35
C PRO A 675 -8.31 -3.77 -12.22
N ASP A 676 -9.54 -4.04 -11.75
CA ASP A 676 -10.57 -4.76 -12.52
C ASP A 676 -11.73 -3.85 -13.03
N PHE A 677 -11.41 -2.81 -13.81
CA PHE A 677 -12.42 -1.83 -14.26
C PHE A 677 -13.52 -2.40 -15.16
N ASP A 678 -13.29 -3.57 -15.76
CA ASP A 678 -14.25 -4.26 -16.62
C ASP A 678 -15.06 -5.34 -15.87
N PHE A 679 -14.73 -5.62 -14.60
CA PHE A 679 -15.34 -6.66 -13.76
C PHE A 679 -15.32 -8.05 -14.41
N ASP A 680 -14.18 -8.42 -14.99
CA ASP A 680 -13.94 -9.74 -15.59
C ASP A 680 -13.03 -10.63 -14.73
N GLY A 681 -12.69 -10.16 -13.53
CA GLY A 681 -11.92 -10.87 -12.53
C GLY A 681 -10.43 -10.60 -12.60
N ASP A 682 -9.94 -9.62 -13.37
CA ASP A 682 -8.50 -9.33 -13.49
C ASP A 682 -7.90 -8.57 -12.27
N GLY A 683 -8.60 -8.60 -11.13
CA GLY A 683 -8.23 -7.92 -9.89
C GLY A 683 -6.90 -8.39 -9.29
N GLY A 684 -6.13 -7.43 -8.78
CA GLY A 684 -4.76 -7.60 -8.29
C GLY A 684 -4.65 -7.98 -6.81
N SER A 685 -5.76 -8.12 -6.08
CA SER A 685 -5.77 -8.61 -4.69
C SER A 685 -6.94 -9.57 -4.43
N SER A 686 -6.93 -10.21 -3.26
CA SER A 686 -7.96 -11.17 -2.82
C SER A 686 -8.11 -11.06 -1.30
N GLY A 687 -9.20 -11.61 -0.76
CA GLY A 687 -9.42 -11.66 0.68
C GLY A 687 -10.87 -11.41 1.06
N ARG A 688 -11.15 -11.40 2.36
CA ARG A 688 -12.46 -11.00 2.89
C ARG A 688 -12.68 -9.50 2.74
N TYR A 689 -13.92 -9.15 2.45
CA TYR A 689 -14.44 -7.79 2.60
C TYR A 689 -15.73 -7.79 3.44
N VAL A 690 -16.11 -6.63 3.97
CA VAL A 690 -17.40 -6.39 4.63
C VAL A 690 -18.17 -5.35 3.83
N LEU A 691 -19.28 -5.77 3.23
CA LEU A 691 -20.14 -4.96 2.37
C LEU A 691 -21.32 -4.40 3.15
N ASP A 692 -21.49 -3.08 3.11
CA ASP A 692 -22.66 -2.35 3.60
C ASP A 692 -23.45 -1.76 2.42
N VAL A 693 -24.75 -2.08 2.34
CA VAL A 693 -25.64 -1.60 1.28
C VAL A 693 -26.91 -1.02 1.87
N MET A 694 -27.23 0.21 1.47
CA MET A 694 -28.43 0.92 1.90
C MET A 694 -29.11 1.65 0.74
N LEU A 695 -30.44 1.67 0.75
CA LEU A 695 -31.24 2.55 -0.09
C LEU A 695 -31.79 3.68 0.78
N ILE A 696 -31.51 4.91 0.38
CA ILE A 696 -31.91 6.14 1.05
C ILE A 696 -32.98 6.83 0.19
N ASP A 697 -34.08 7.27 0.80
CA ASP A 697 -35.15 7.98 0.11
C ASP A 697 -34.79 9.46 -0.12
N GLY A 698 -34.06 9.72 -1.21
CA GLY A 698 -33.57 11.05 -1.59
C GLY A 698 -32.07 11.02 -1.87
N ILE A 699 -31.52 12.20 -2.10
CA ILE A 699 -30.11 12.46 -2.38
C ILE A 699 -29.39 12.69 -1.06
N LEU A 700 -28.41 11.85 -0.74
CA LEU A 700 -27.49 12.10 0.36
C LEU A 700 -26.49 13.20 -0.04
N LEU A 701 -26.39 14.26 0.76
CA LEU A 701 -25.45 15.36 0.53
C LEU A 701 -24.18 15.13 1.35
N ASP A 702 -23.03 15.14 0.69
CA ASP A 702 -21.70 14.95 1.31
C ASP A 702 -21.16 16.31 1.78
N LEU A 703 -21.71 16.78 2.89
CA LEU A 703 -21.36 18.08 3.48
C LEU A 703 -20.29 17.92 4.56
N GLY A 704 -19.17 18.61 4.38
CA GLY A 704 -18.19 18.82 5.44
C GLY A 704 -18.68 19.76 6.55
N ASP A 705 -17.75 20.10 7.44
CA ASP A 705 -17.90 21.19 8.39
C ASP A 705 -17.78 22.53 7.66
N ASP A 706 -18.64 23.49 7.98
CA ASP A 706 -18.72 24.79 7.28
C ASP A 706 -18.80 24.67 5.75
N ASP A 707 -19.68 23.79 5.26
CA ASP A 707 -19.80 23.46 3.84
C ASP A 707 -21.22 23.69 3.30
N PHE A 708 -21.35 23.69 1.98
CA PHE A 708 -22.64 23.83 1.32
C PHE A 708 -22.68 23.14 -0.04
N GLU A 709 -23.89 22.69 -0.41
CA GLU A 709 -24.16 22.08 -1.71
C GLU A 709 -25.38 22.74 -2.37
N GLU A 710 -25.25 23.10 -3.66
CA GLU A 710 -26.38 23.61 -4.44
C GLU A 710 -27.21 22.46 -5.03
N VAL A 711 -28.46 22.36 -4.61
CA VAL A 711 -29.38 21.29 -5.01
C VAL A 711 -30.50 21.84 -5.89
N ASP A 712 -30.76 21.19 -7.03
CA ASP A 712 -31.93 21.48 -7.86
C ASP A 712 -33.23 21.06 -7.14
N LEU A 713 -34.20 21.98 -7.09
CA LEU A 713 -35.47 21.78 -6.39
C LEU A 713 -36.43 20.87 -7.15
N GLY A 714 -36.20 20.61 -8.45
CA GLY A 714 -37.14 19.90 -9.33
C GLY A 714 -38.44 20.65 -9.63
N CYS A 715 -38.58 21.87 -9.12
CA CYS A 715 -39.75 22.73 -9.24
C CYS A 715 -39.33 24.22 -9.23
N THR A 716 -40.29 25.13 -9.36
CA THR A 716 -40.06 26.56 -9.13
C THR A 716 -40.65 26.96 -7.79
N PHE A 717 -39.81 27.34 -6.83
CA PHE A 717 -40.21 27.76 -5.49
C PHE A 717 -40.21 29.29 -5.36
N PRO A 718 -41.36 29.92 -5.05
CA PRO A 718 -41.41 31.37 -4.80
C PRO A 718 -40.98 31.67 -3.35
N PHE A 719 -39.91 32.44 -3.17
CA PHE A 719 -39.43 32.87 -1.85
C PHE A 719 -39.06 34.35 -1.85
N GLN A 720 -39.61 35.11 -0.90
CA GLN A 720 -39.29 36.53 -0.69
C GLN A 720 -39.42 37.39 -1.96
N GLY A 721 -40.38 37.06 -2.81
CA GLY A 721 -40.66 37.77 -4.07
C GLY A 721 -39.81 37.36 -5.28
N THR A 722 -38.95 36.35 -5.14
CA THR A 722 -38.12 35.79 -6.21
C THR A 722 -38.46 34.31 -6.43
N ASN A 723 -38.40 33.84 -7.67
CA ASN A 723 -38.62 32.43 -8.00
C ASN A 723 -37.26 31.73 -8.14
N TYR A 724 -37.07 30.67 -7.37
CA TYR A 724 -35.86 29.85 -7.36
C TYR A 724 -36.12 28.46 -7.95
N THR A 725 -35.10 27.90 -8.60
CA THR A 725 -35.10 26.51 -9.10
C THR A 725 -34.05 25.65 -8.42
N SER A 726 -33.13 26.26 -7.68
CA SER A 726 -32.13 25.61 -6.84
C SER A 726 -32.09 26.26 -5.46
N VAL A 727 -31.51 25.57 -4.49
CA VAL A 727 -31.27 26.03 -3.13
C VAL A 727 -29.88 25.56 -2.67
N PHE A 728 -29.20 26.36 -1.88
CA PHE A 728 -27.98 25.91 -1.20
C PHE A 728 -28.38 25.30 0.15
N VAL A 729 -28.04 24.03 0.35
CA VAL A 729 -28.14 23.35 1.63
C VAL A 729 -26.81 23.52 2.33
N ASN A 730 -26.80 24.15 3.50
CA ASN A 730 -25.57 24.44 4.24
C ASN A 730 -25.47 23.50 5.44
N SER A 731 -24.27 23.01 5.76
CA SER A 731 -23.98 22.09 6.88
C SER A 731 -24.57 22.58 8.20
N ASN A 732 -24.53 23.90 8.39
CA ASN A 732 -24.92 24.66 9.57
C ASN A 732 -26.46 24.85 9.69
N GLY A 733 -27.24 23.82 9.31
CA GLY A 733 -28.68 23.73 9.56
C GLY A 733 -29.59 24.79 8.92
N ASN A 734 -29.14 25.43 7.84
CA ASN A 734 -29.90 26.46 7.13
C ASN A 734 -29.86 26.29 5.61
N LEU A 735 -30.88 26.85 4.95
CA LEU A 735 -30.98 26.91 3.49
C LEU A 735 -30.83 28.35 3.02
N THR A 736 -30.03 28.57 1.98
CA THR A 736 -29.80 29.88 1.39
C THR A 736 -30.11 29.92 -0.11
N PHE A 737 -30.45 31.11 -0.61
CA PHE A 737 -30.84 31.29 -2.01
C PHE A 737 -29.93 32.28 -2.74
N GLY A 738 -29.39 31.84 -3.88
CA GLY A 738 -28.54 32.64 -4.77
C GLY A 738 -27.03 32.47 -4.54
N SER A 739 -26.61 32.13 -3.32
CA SER A 739 -25.24 31.74 -2.95
C SER A 739 -25.27 30.92 -1.68
N GLY A 740 -24.37 29.94 -1.56
CA GLY A 740 -24.18 29.16 -0.33
C GLY A 740 -23.51 29.95 0.80
N ASP A 741 -23.52 29.35 1.98
CA ASP A 741 -23.01 29.93 3.21
C ASP A 741 -22.24 28.91 4.04
N ALA A 742 -21.03 29.29 4.45
CA ALA A 742 -20.12 28.48 5.27
C ALA A 742 -19.93 29.10 6.66
N ASP A 743 -20.78 30.05 7.06
CA ASP A 743 -20.70 30.67 8.38
C ASP A 743 -21.38 29.79 9.44
N PHE A 744 -20.60 29.33 10.42
CA PHE A 744 -21.10 28.60 11.60
C PHE A 744 -21.72 29.52 12.64
N SER A 745 -21.33 30.80 12.69
CA SER A 745 -21.76 31.70 13.76
C SER A 745 -23.11 32.31 13.44
N GLU A 746 -24.17 31.84 14.09
CA GLU A 746 -25.49 32.39 13.89
C GLU A 746 -25.62 33.79 14.52
N SER A 747 -26.14 34.74 13.75
CA SER A 747 -26.55 36.03 14.31
C SER A 747 -27.75 36.63 13.62
N VAL A 748 -28.58 37.33 14.41
CA VAL A 748 -29.70 38.13 13.90
C VAL A 748 -29.20 39.19 12.92
N SER A 749 -27.98 39.71 13.12
CA SER A 749 -27.40 40.69 12.19
C SER A 749 -27.19 40.10 10.81
N GLU A 750 -26.58 38.92 10.70
CA GLU A 750 -26.35 38.23 9.43
C GLU A 750 -27.68 37.76 8.82
N LEU A 751 -28.60 37.20 9.62
CA LEU A 751 -29.95 36.84 9.18
C LEU A 751 -30.67 38.01 8.48
N LEU A 752 -30.49 39.24 8.96
CA LEU A 752 -31.13 40.44 8.39
C LEU A 752 -30.37 41.03 7.19
N ASN A 753 -29.04 40.90 7.14
CA ASN A 753 -28.21 41.65 6.19
C ASN A 753 -27.77 40.84 4.97
N ASP A 754 -27.66 39.53 5.08
CA ASP A 754 -26.99 38.70 4.07
C ASP A 754 -27.97 38.12 3.04
N GLN A 755 -27.72 36.92 2.52
CA GLN A 755 -28.56 36.26 1.54
C GLN A 755 -29.95 35.88 2.10
N PRO A 756 -30.99 35.77 1.25
CA PRO A 756 -32.26 35.20 1.67
C PRO A 756 -32.06 33.81 2.26
N ARG A 757 -32.61 33.57 3.45
CA ARG A 757 -32.32 32.39 4.28
C ARG A 757 -33.58 31.80 4.89
N ILE A 758 -33.63 30.48 4.96
CA ILE A 758 -34.49 29.69 5.85
C ILE A 758 -33.55 29.05 6.87
N ALA A 759 -33.52 29.59 8.09
CA ALA A 759 -32.79 29.01 9.20
C ALA A 759 -33.72 28.00 9.89
N ALA A 760 -33.41 26.71 9.80
CA ALA A 760 -34.20 25.68 10.48
C ALA A 760 -33.65 25.46 11.90
N LEU A 761 -32.35 25.31 11.98
CA LEU A 761 -31.57 25.34 13.22
C LEU A 761 -30.19 25.85 12.82
N TRP A 762 -30.07 27.15 12.57
CA TRP A 762 -28.78 27.72 12.20
C TRP A 762 -27.88 27.78 13.43
N ASP A 763 -26.85 26.94 13.42
CA ASP A 763 -25.83 26.75 14.44
C ASP A 763 -24.62 26.00 13.81
N ASP A 764 -23.55 25.79 14.56
CA ASP A 764 -22.29 25.13 14.18
C ASP A 764 -22.45 23.59 14.04
N LEU A 765 -23.30 23.16 13.10
CA LEU A 765 -23.59 21.76 12.81
C LEU A 765 -22.58 21.13 11.84
N SER A 766 -22.13 19.91 12.14
CA SER A 766 -21.06 19.22 11.43
C SER A 766 -21.49 17.80 10.99
N PRO A 767 -22.08 17.65 9.78
CA PRO A 767 -22.50 16.34 9.26
C PRO A 767 -21.35 15.34 9.10
N ASN A 768 -20.12 15.81 8.86
CA ASN A 768 -18.94 14.96 8.77
C ASN A 768 -18.50 14.38 10.13
N ASN A 769 -18.96 14.92 11.26
CA ASN A 769 -18.74 14.34 12.60
C ASN A 769 -19.80 13.29 12.98
N GLY A 770 -20.88 13.19 12.21
CA GLY A 770 -21.95 12.20 12.42
C GLY A 770 -23.27 12.61 11.77
N GLY A 771 -24.20 11.66 11.63
CA GLY A 771 -25.50 11.92 11.01
C GLY A 771 -25.45 12.06 9.49
N GLN A 772 -26.55 12.53 8.90
CA GLN A 772 -26.72 12.65 7.45
C GLN A 772 -27.61 13.85 7.08
N VAL A 773 -27.34 14.46 5.93
CA VAL A 773 -28.21 15.48 5.31
C VAL A 773 -28.79 14.91 4.01
N ILE A 774 -30.11 14.81 3.92
CA ILE A 774 -30.82 14.15 2.83
C ILE A 774 -31.76 15.13 2.15
N ALA A 775 -31.56 15.38 0.85
CA ALA A 775 -32.44 16.18 0.01
C ALA A 775 -33.37 15.31 -0.83
N SER A 776 -34.69 15.47 -0.69
CA SER A 776 -35.68 14.67 -1.40
C SER A 776 -36.55 15.53 -2.31
N ARG A 777 -36.75 15.08 -3.55
CA ARG A 777 -37.63 15.71 -4.54
C ARG A 777 -38.94 14.95 -4.62
N ALA A 778 -40.06 15.66 -4.55
CA ALA A 778 -41.38 15.12 -4.82
C ALA A 778 -42.14 16.00 -5.81
N SER A 779 -43.23 15.47 -6.38
CA SER A 779 -44.04 16.22 -7.35
C SER A 779 -44.67 17.47 -6.69
N GLY A 780 -44.01 18.62 -6.85
CA GLY A 780 -44.48 19.91 -6.34
C GLY A 780 -43.96 20.31 -4.96
N SER A 781 -43.02 19.55 -4.39
CA SER A 781 -42.36 19.88 -3.13
C SER A 781 -40.90 19.40 -3.10
N PHE A 782 -40.10 20.03 -2.25
CA PHE A 782 -38.71 19.66 -1.99
C PHE A 782 -38.50 19.61 -0.48
N SER A 783 -37.73 18.65 0.03
CA SER A 783 -37.42 18.57 1.47
C SER A 783 -35.95 18.34 1.73
N VAL A 784 -35.44 18.85 2.85
CA VAL A 784 -34.09 18.59 3.36
C VAL A 784 -34.23 18.09 4.80
N ALA A 785 -33.76 16.89 5.07
CA ALA A 785 -33.72 16.29 6.39
C ALA A 785 -32.29 16.28 6.94
N PHE A 786 -32.11 16.83 8.13
CA PHE A 786 -30.93 16.65 8.96
C PHE A 786 -31.26 15.53 9.96
N VAL A 787 -30.54 14.42 9.89
CA VAL A 787 -30.79 13.21 10.68
C VAL A 787 -29.58 12.92 11.54
N ASP A 788 -29.77 12.99 12.86
CA ASP A 788 -28.74 12.79 13.88
C ASP A 788 -27.44 13.60 13.68
N VAL A 789 -27.54 14.81 13.11
CA VAL A 789 -26.37 15.66 12.81
C VAL A 789 -25.89 16.35 14.10
N PRO A 790 -24.62 16.18 14.51
CA PRO A 790 -24.08 16.81 15.71
C PRO A 790 -23.59 18.24 15.46
N GLU A 791 -23.33 18.96 16.55
CA GLU A 791 -22.54 20.20 16.51
C GLU A 791 -21.03 19.87 16.39
N PHE A 792 -20.21 20.78 15.87
CA PHE A 792 -18.78 20.53 15.66
C PHE A 792 -18.02 20.10 16.94
N PHE A 793 -18.33 20.71 18.09
CA PHE A 793 -17.70 20.38 19.38
C PHE A 793 -18.54 19.48 20.31
N SER A 794 -19.73 19.05 19.88
CA SER A 794 -20.69 18.31 20.69
C SER A 794 -21.07 17.00 20.00
N THR A 795 -21.47 15.98 20.77
CA THR A 795 -21.90 14.67 20.19
C THR A 795 -23.42 14.52 20.21
N GLY A 796 -24.15 15.58 20.56
CA GLY A 796 -25.59 15.55 20.63
C GLY A 796 -26.19 15.54 19.22
N ALA A 797 -27.14 14.63 18.96
CA ALA A 797 -27.81 14.49 17.68
C ALA A 797 -28.95 15.51 17.48
N ASN A 798 -28.95 16.23 16.36
CA ASN A 798 -30.01 17.17 15.98
C ASN A 798 -30.81 16.64 14.79
N ASN A 799 -32.14 16.62 14.93
CA ASN A 799 -33.05 16.07 13.93
C ASN A 799 -34.11 17.10 13.52
N PHE A 800 -34.15 17.47 12.24
CA PHE A 800 -35.22 18.31 11.68
C PHE A 800 -35.37 18.15 10.17
N THR A 801 -36.52 18.52 9.62
CA THR A 801 -36.79 18.47 8.18
C THR A 801 -37.44 19.77 7.72
N VAL A 802 -36.85 20.41 6.71
CA VAL A 802 -37.41 21.58 6.03
C VAL A 802 -38.14 21.11 4.79
N THR A 803 -39.41 21.43 4.63
CA THR A 803 -40.21 21.12 3.44
C THR A 803 -40.65 22.41 2.75
N LEU A 804 -40.35 22.53 1.47
CA LEU A 804 -40.71 23.65 0.60
C LEU A 804 -41.86 23.22 -0.32
N THR A 805 -43.01 23.89 -0.23
CA THR A 805 -44.14 23.64 -1.15
C THR A 805 -44.07 24.62 -2.33
N CYS A 806 -43.78 24.10 -3.52
CA CYS A 806 -43.49 24.95 -4.68
C CYS A 806 -44.72 25.67 -5.25
N ALA A 807 -45.92 25.19 -4.94
CA ALA A 807 -47.16 25.72 -5.51
C ALA A 807 -47.55 27.10 -4.93
N ASP A 808 -47.30 27.30 -3.64
CA ASP A 808 -47.70 28.48 -2.88
C ASP A 808 -46.54 29.15 -2.14
N GLY A 809 -45.40 28.48 -2.00
CA GLY A 809 -44.21 29.01 -1.33
C GLY A 809 -44.19 28.77 0.17
N SER A 810 -45.08 27.91 0.70
CA SER A 810 -45.09 27.59 2.13
C SER A 810 -43.85 26.78 2.52
N ILE A 811 -43.46 26.94 3.79
CA ILE A 811 -42.29 26.29 4.38
C ILE A 811 -42.72 25.64 5.69
N ASP A 812 -42.50 24.33 5.81
CA ASP A 812 -42.70 23.61 7.05
C ASP A 812 -41.34 23.17 7.61
N VAL A 813 -41.06 23.46 8.88
CA VAL A 813 -39.90 22.91 9.60
C VAL A 813 -40.41 21.97 10.67
N ALA A 814 -40.23 20.67 10.47
CA ALA A 814 -40.61 19.63 11.42
C ALA A 814 -39.38 19.21 12.24
N TYR A 815 -39.43 19.41 13.55
CA TYR A 815 -38.35 19.06 14.47
C TYR A 815 -38.59 17.69 15.09
N GLY A 816 -37.51 16.91 15.18
CA GLY A 816 -37.42 15.69 15.99
C GLY A 816 -36.88 16.01 17.38
N SER A 817 -35.96 15.16 17.86
CA SER A 817 -35.14 15.48 19.03
C SER A 817 -33.99 16.39 18.59
N VAL A 818 -33.80 17.50 19.29
CA VAL A 818 -32.71 18.46 19.11
C VAL A 818 -31.93 18.56 20.42
N THR A 819 -30.61 18.53 20.34
CA THR A 819 -29.72 18.64 21.51
C THR A 819 -28.97 19.95 21.59
N ALA A 820 -28.90 20.68 20.47
CA ALA A 820 -28.39 22.05 20.42
C ALA A 820 -29.14 22.92 21.44
N ASN A 821 -28.40 23.77 22.14
CA ASN A 821 -28.96 24.58 23.23
C ASN A 821 -29.20 26.03 22.79
N ASP A 822 -28.56 26.44 21.71
CA ASP A 822 -28.65 27.73 21.03
C ASP A 822 -28.94 27.52 19.53
N GLY A 823 -28.93 28.60 18.77
CA GLY A 823 -29.25 28.61 17.36
C GLY A 823 -30.36 29.60 16.97
N ILE A 824 -30.58 29.74 15.66
CA ILE A 824 -31.66 30.57 15.11
C ILE A 824 -32.60 29.72 14.24
N ALA A 825 -33.91 29.89 14.45
CA ALA A 825 -34.96 29.34 13.59
C ALA A 825 -35.78 30.48 12.98
N GLY A 826 -36.09 30.43 11.68
CA GLY A 826 -36.86 31.47 11.01
C GLY A 826 -36.61 31.62 9.52
N VAL A 827 -37.22 32.66 8.94
CA VAL A 827 -37.08 33.05 7.54
C VAL A 827 -36.72 34.52 7.42
N SER A 828 -35.91 34.86 6.41
CA SER A 828 -35.54 36.25 6.13
C SER A 828 -35.28 36.50 4.64
N PRO A 829 -35.68 37.66 4.09
CA PRO A 829 -35.25 38.11 2.76
C PRO A 829 -33.79 38.57 2.71
N GLY A 830 -33.14 38.75 3.87
CA GLY A 830 -31.79 39.30 3.95
C GLY A 830 -31.70 40.72 3.37
N GLY A 831 -30.51 41.12 2.91
CA GLY A 831 -30.28 42.34 2.13
C GLY A 831 -30.56 43.65 2.88
N GLY A 832 -30.44 43.65 4.21
CA GLY A 832 -30.71 44.80 5.08
C GLY A 832 -32.18 44.92 5.46
N ALA A 833 -32.84 43.78 5.71
CA ALA A 833 -34.21 43.70 6.16
C ALA A 833 -34.42 44.44 7.49
N SER A 834 -35.63 44.96 7.71
CA SER A 834 -35.97 45.57 9.00
C SER A 834 -36.24 44.49 10.03
N ASP A 835 -35.65 44.64 11.21
CA ASP A 835 -35.87 43.75 12.35
C ASP A 835 -37.26 43.97 12.97
N PRO A 836 -38.17 42.98 12.93
CA PRO A 836 -39.47 43.05 13.60
C PRO A 836 -39.40 42.68 15.09
N GLY A 837 -38.24 42.19 15.57
CA GLY A 837 -38.08 41.48 16.83
C GLY A 837 -38.44 40.00 16.73
N GLU A 838 -37.99 39.23 17.71
CA GLU A 838 -38.26 37.79 17.84
C GLU A 838 -39.76 37.48 17.93
N SER A 839 -40.13 36.33 17.38
CA SER A 839 -41.44 35.69 17.49
C SER A 839 -41.29 34.37 18.23
N ASP A 840 -42.19 34.11 19.18
CA ASP A 840 -42.31 32.82 19.86
C ASP A 840 -42.87 31.78 18.86
N LEU A 841 -42.01 30.95 18.28
CA LEU A 841 -42.37 29.96 17.25
C LEU A 841 -43.08 28.74 17.87
N SER A 842 -42.89 28.47 19.17
CA SER A 842 -43.59 27.41 19.88
C SER A 842 -45.06 27.75 20.18
N SER A 843 -45.47 29.01 20.02
CA SER A 843 -46.86 29.47 20.22
C SER A 843 -47.90 28.94 19.21
N GLY A 844 -47.45 28.33 18.10
CA GLY A 844 -48.28 27.70 17.08
C GLY A 844 -48.67 28.63 15.92
N GLY A 845 -48.24 28.27 14.71
CA GLY A 845 -48.39 29.03 13.45
C GLY A 845 -49.76 28.92 12.74
N PRO A 846 -49.84 29.33 11.45
CA PRO A 846 -48.71 29.66 10.57
C PRO A 846 -48.14 31.07 10.81
N PHE A 847 -46.82 31.18 10.67
CA PHE A 847 -46.05 32.42 10.68
C PHE A 847 -45.93 32.98 9.25
N SER A 848 -45.50 34.24 9.10
CA SER A 848 -45.37 34.85 7.77
C SER A 848 -44.14 34.31 7.04
N ALA A 849 -44.33 33.67 5.89
CA ALA A 849 -43.21 33.30 5.00
C ALA A 849 -42.57 34.52 4.29
N THR A 850 -43.26 35.67 4.30
CA THR A 850 -42.79 36.92 3.70
C THR A 850 -42.23 37.87 4.76
N GLY A 851 -41.09 38.49 4.46
CA GLY A 851 -40.39 39.35 5.41
C GLY A 851 -39.60 38.51 6.42
N VAL A 852 -39.30 39.11 7.56
CA VAL A 852 -38.51 38.48 8.62
C VAL A 852 -39.46 37.88 9.66
N THR A 853 -39.26 36.62 10.03
CA THR A 853 -39.84 36.00 11.23
C THR A 853 -38.83 35.01 11.77
N TYR A 854 -38.43 35.16 13.02
CA TYR A 854 -37.41 34.32 13.63
C TYR A 854 -37.56 34.24 15.15
N GLU A 855 -36.94 33.22 15.73
CA GLU A 855 -36.66 33.05 17.16
C GLU A 855 -35.18 32.75 17.32
N GLN A 856 -34.55 33.30 18.36
CA GLN A 856 -33.16 33.03 18.69
C GLN A 856 -33.09 32.33 20.04
N PHE A 857 -32.42 31.18 20.08
CA PHE A 857 -32.18 30.42 21.30
C PHE A 857 -30.78 30.75 21.81
N THR A 858 -30.61 30.88 23.13
CA THR A 858 -29.35 31.37 23.74
C THR A 858 -28.87 30.49 24.90
N GLY A 859 -29.22 29.21 24.88
CA GLY A 859 -28.84 28.25 25.90
C GLY A 859 -29.73 28.30 27.13
N LEU A 860 -29.14 28.18 28.32
CA LEU A 860 -29.88 28.05 29.58
C LEU A 860 -30.83 29.22 29.91
N ALA A 861 -30.61 30.40 29.33
CA ALA A 861 -31.46 31.56 29.53
C ALA A 861 -32.73 31.53 28.65
N ASP A 862 -32.61 30.92 27.47
CA ASP A 862 -33.65 30.78 26.47
C ASP A 862 -33.43 29.47 25.69
N PRO A 863 -33.90 28.33 26.24
CA PRO A 863 -33.61 27.01 25.69
C PRO A 863 -34.42 26.75 24.43
N PHE A 864 -33.87 25.92 23.55
CA PHE A 864 -34.61 25.38 22.41
C PHE A 864 -35.92 24.72 22.86
N ASP A 865 -37.06 25.18 22.33
CA ASP A 865 -38.39 24.72 22.74
C ASP A 865 -39.26 24.21 21.58
N LEU A 866 -38.66 24.03 20.39
CA LEU A 866 -39.33 23.53 19.19
C LEU A 866 -39.28 22.01 19.03
N ASP A 867 -38.68 21.29 19.98
CA ASP A 867 -38.62 19.82 20.00
C ASP A 867 -39.99 19.18 19.71
N PHE A 868 -40.01 18.27 18.73
CA PHE A 868 -41.22 17.55 18.30
C PHE A 868 -42.37 18.45 17.80
N LEU A 869 -42.11 19.71 17.47
CA LEU A 869 -43.08 20.62 16.86
C LEU A 869 -42.88 20.71 15.34
N THR A 870 -43.90 21.22 14.66
CA THR A 870 -43.80 21.67 13.27
C THR A 870 -44.11 23.16 13.23
N VAL A 871 -43.17 23.94 12.71
CA VAL A 871 -43.30 25.39 12.51
C VAL A 871 -43.65 25.63 11.04
N GLU A 872 -44.84 26.16 10.80
CA GLU A 872 -45.37 26.43 9.46
C GLU A 872 -45.20 27.92 9.12
N PHE A 873 -44.70 28.24 7.92
CA PHE A 873 -44.64 29.59 7.36
C PHE A 873 -45.44 29.66 6.05
N ASP A 874 -46.43 30.56 5.99
CA ASP A 874 -47.36 30.73 4.86
C ASP A 874 -47.35 32.16 4.24
#